data_AF-A0A4Q4T2G1-F1
#
_entry.id   AF-A0A4Q4T2G1-F1
#
_cell.length_a   1.000
_cell.length_b   1.000
_cell.length_c   1.000
_cell.angle_alpha   90.00
_cell.angle_beta   90.00
_cell.angle_gamma   90.00
#
_symmetry.space_group_name_H-M   'P 1'
#
loop_
_entity.id
_entity.type
_entity.pdbx_description
1 polymer ?
#
loop_
_entity_poly.entity_id
_entity_poly.type
_entity_poly.pdbx_seq_one_letter_code
_entity_poly.pdbx_strand_id
1 'polypeptide(L)'
;MPVSNFLGDLLVEQLDRGASHNALFPVVKAMAYQLTRQGQIPCTKMSEAFTDGSDTEKELKVLFHTIHRKTLRSLVLGFLAYDLYDEDSDNWKHIYAPNGSGTYVIATSIKGRHGLFLSRYEIKELSMLIEKYAVACTVWAKIKDSYGQASQVSQEEEELLKEAMMIDNQLLRKKNQEWSVGDRFREPRCWSGRNGTANAAALIKMLTRRRDGHFDGNVHQAQSPVYVGCAHQIKKRMLAHDPDLSSLAGSSSMLKLMLASIRYMGLKPMVHSVPMVMVWKGEQIPLSEILVTVLAQSLVTQHGLNLIQPGTNSSMDERTTDHHQSVIENSWVRRSWFKENLEKSIGFRSGRPLYQAALDRLNTERLSAGQLRRATGSGLATKRRYSQLSDNGEKRNPESVRQDAAIAFTDVEDEVDRSRETEEVLLGENAGATGNDGGISGLEEDILFDGADDNDDDAEFSDEDFTDKSAIDSQSEDEAPQKSNNGSSGKATPAQKQQKLSQDFFELPPELQTIGQHQAAKLARAADSSKGWVRKHRSQIQELDILEGWIPTAEDAMKDGTWTQQQEDVFQQGLQDDPYLQYLQSVSIPRGNKGFIPMWKKICKLRRCFPTSIISPLNYLEYHGRVTLADGTQAADPVWTRGFSDRLVRLTLGGPWGTNITLLTLFIRYAVACRINDRRAVPFAHETDSKFLDTMRMRLYVSRDSSKSIPQIHKEVRRGIEATGLALPWYSVLMRNIKKVAYSQETEAHRGGEDEGAFSPYRVLTEDLHCVDRAVHHCKDLGRPMFASVGDSARLLSHERGGYDFPKTEEDMRYLLCRIYVAQKRHMEIEPFSAPSQSSSG
;
A
#
# COMPACT_ATOMS: atom_id res chain seq x y z
N MET A 1 -22.47 -34.40 -22.10
CA MET A 1 -23.56 -33.46 -21.79
C MET A 1 -23.10 -32.47 -20.73
N PRO A 2 -23.52 -31.20 -20.81
CA PRO A 2 -23.03 -30.17 -19.92
C PRO A 2 -23.67 -30.27 -18.52
N VAL A 3 -22.85 -30.15 -17.48
CA VAL A 3 -23.25 -29.71 -16.14
C VAL A 3 -23.41 -28.19 -16.22
N SER A 4 -24.43 -27.75 -16.95
CA SER A 4 -24.75 -26.35 -17.13
C SER A 4 -25.86 -25.94 -16.17
N ASN A 5 -25.74 -24.70 -15.70
CA ASN A 5 -26.83 -24.01 -15.04
C ASN A 5 -27.75 -23.40 -16.11
N PHE A 6 -29.06 -23.37 -15.84
CA PHE A 6 -30.10 -22.83 -16.72
C PHE A 6 -29.72 -21.48 -17.36
N LEU A 7 -29.14 -20.54 -16.60
CA LEU A 7 -28.73 -19.24 -17.15
C LEU A 7 -27.57 -19.33 -18.15
N GLY A 8 -26.66 -20.29 -17.96
CA GLY A 8 -25.59 -20.56 -18.93
C GLY A 8 -26.14 -21.13 -20.23
N ASP A 9 -27.09 -22.06 -20.14
CA ASP A 9 -27.77 -22.62 -21.31
C ASP A 9 -28.57 -21.56 -22.06
N LEU A 10 -29.31 -20.73 -21.34
CA LEU A 10 -30.05 -19.60 -21.91
C LEU A 10 -29.12 -18.63 -22.64
N LEU A 11 -27.95 -18.31 -22.04
CA LEU A 11 -26.97 -17.45 -22.68
C LEU A 11 -26.44 -18.08 -23.98
N VAL A 12 -26.12 -19.38 -23.97
CA VAL A 12 -25.64 -20.10 -25.15
C VAL A 12 -26.73 -20.20 -26.23
N GLU A 13 -27.98 -20.49 -25.86
CA GLU A 13 -29.12 -20.53 -26.78
C GLU A 13 -29.33 -19.18 -27.47
N GLN A 14 -29.32 -18.09 -26.71
CA GLN A 14 -29.42 -16.74 -27.27
C GLN A 14 -28.22 -16.38 -28.14
N LEU A 15 -27.01 -16.79 -27.73
CA LEU A 15 -25.79 -16.60 -28.50
C LEU A 15 -25.84 -17.35 -29.84
N ASP A 16 -26.33 -18.59 -29.84
CA ASP A 16 -26.49 -19.43 -31.03
C ASP A 16 -27.58 -18.88 -31.96
N ARG A 17 -28.62 -18.22 -31.41
CA ARG A 17 -29.64 -17.45 -32.18
C ARG A 17 -29.14 -16.12 -32.75
N GLY A 18 -27.89 -15.76 -32.53
CA GLY A 18 -27.31 -14.53 -33.09
C GLY A 18 -27.55 -13.27 -32.25
N ALA A 19 -28.02 -13.38 -30.99
CA ALA A 19 -28.21 -12.22 -30.11
C ALA A 19 -26.90 -11.42 -29.96
N SER A 20 -27.01 -10.09 -29.89
CA SER A 20 -25.88 -9.19 -29.66
C SER A 20 -25.34 -9.32 -28.23
N HIS A 21 -24.08 -8.95 -27.99
CA HIS A 21 -23.51 -8.98 -26.64
C HIS A 21 -24.27 -8.08 -25.67
N ASN A 22 -24.82 -6.95 -26.13
CA ASN A 22 -25.70 -6.12 -25.31
C ASN A 22 -26.97 -6.87 -24.87
N ALA A 23 -27.60 -7.62 -25.79
CA ALA A 23 -28.79 -8.42 -25.48
C ALA A 23 -28.51 -9.61 -24.54
N LEU A 24 -27.28 -10.14 -24.57
CA LEU A 24 -26.83 -11.23 -23.69
C LEU A 24 -26.46 -10.76 -22.28
N PHE A 25 -26.05 -9.49 -22.12
CA PHE A 25 -25.51 -8.98 -20.86
C PHE A 25 -26.49 -9.07 -19.66
N PRO A 26 -27.81 -8.86 -19.80
CA PRO A 26 -28.77 -9.10 -18.72
C PRO A 26 -28.69 -10.53 -18.16
N VAL A 27 -28.46 -11.54 -19.00
CA VAL A 27 -28.28 -12.93 -18.56
C VAL A 27 -26.97 -13.07 -17.76
N VAL A 28 -25.89 -12.44 -18.21
CA VAL A 28 -24.61 -12.40 -17.47
C VAL A 28 -24.78 -11.76 -16.09
N LYS A 29 -25.55 -10.67 -16.01
CA LYS A 29 -25.87 -10.00 -14.76
C LYS A 29 -26.68 -10.91 -13.82
N ALA A 30 -27.68 -11.62 -14.35
CA ALA A 30 -28.43 -12.61 -13.59
C ALA A 30 -27.52 -13.75 -13.07
N MET A 31 -26.55 -14.21 -13.87
CA MET A 31 -25.54 -15.17 -13.45
C MET A 31 -24.71 -14.61 -12.28
N ALA A 32 -24.26 -13.35 -12.35
CA ALA A 32 -23.51 -12.71 -11.26
C ALA A 32 -24.33 -12.66 -9.96
N TYR A 33 -25.61 -12.27 -10.01
CA TYR A 33 -26.48 -12.27 -8.83
C TYR A 33 -26.74 -13.68 -8.28
N GLN A 34 -26.83 -14.70 -9.12
CA GLN A 34 -26.93 -16.07 -8.63
C GLN A 34 -25.66 -16.49 -7.88
N LEU A 35 -24.48 -16.06 -8.36
CA LEU A 35 -23.21 -16.32 -7.68
C LEU A 35 -23.11 -15.61 -6.33
N THR A 36 -23.71 -14.43 -6.15
CA THR A 36 -23.66 -13.72 -4.86
C THR A 36 -24.55 -14.38 -3.81
N ARG A 37 -25.61 -15.10 -4.21
CA ARG A 37 -26.58 -15.76 -3.32
C ARG A 37 -26.11 -17.07 -2.67
N GLN A 38 -24.98 -17.64 -3.11
CA GLN A 38 -24.49 -18.93 -2.60
C GLN A 38 -24.00 -18.88 -1.14
N GLY A 39 -23.65 -17.70 -0.61
CA GLY A 39 -23.38 -17.46 0.81
C GLY A 39 -22.07 -18.03 1.39
N GLN A 40 -21.32 -18.90 0.69
CA GLN A 40 -20.10 -19.53 1.21
C GLN A 40 -18.81 -18.76 0.89
N ILE A 41 -18.78 -18.00 -0.20
CA ILE A 41 -17.67 -17.11 -0.60
C ILE A 41 -18.25 -15.71 -0.73
N PRO A 42 -17.78 -14.74 0.07
CA PRO A 42 -18.20 -13.35 -0.06
C PRO A 42 -18.00 -12.88 -1.51
N CYS A 43 -19.01 -12.24 -2.10
CA CYS A 43 -18.99 -11.78 -3.49
C CYS A 43 -19.37 -10.29 -3.59
N THR A 44 -18.99 -9.47 -2.60
CA THR A 44 -19.43 -8.06 -2.49
C THR A 44 -19.00 -7.22 -3.68
N LYS A 45 -17.69 -7.13 -3.96
CA LYS A 45 -17.16 -6.49 -5.18
C LYS A 45 -17.76 -7.01 -6.50
N MET A 46 -18.12 -8.29 -6.59
CA MET A 46 -18.80 -8.81 -7.78
C MET A 46 -20.19 -8.21 -7.89
N SER A 47 -20.95 -8.18 -6.80
CA SER A 47 -22.27 -7.53 -6.75
C SER A 47 -22.17 -6.04 -7.07
N GLU A 48 -21.20 -5.34 -6.48
CA GLU A 48 -20.95 -3.91 -6.71
C GLU A 48 -20.63 -3.63 -8.20
N ALA A 49 -19.75 -4.43 -8.81
CA ALA A 49 -19.34 -4.23 -10.19
C ALA A 49 -20.51 -4.36 -11.20
N PHE A 50 -21.52 -5.17 -10.89
CA PHE A 50 -22.72 -5.36 -11.70
C PHE A 50 -23.91 -4.45 -11.29
N THR A 51 -23.69 -3.42 -10.47
CA THR A 51 -24.73 -2.48 -10.06
C THR A 51 -25.21 -1.65 -11.26
N ASP A 52 -26.52 -1.53 -11.46
CA ASP A 52 -27.12 -0.82 -12.59
C ASP A 52 -26.63 0.61 -12.70
N GLY A 53 -26.19 0.99 -13.90
CA GLY A 53 -25.77 2.36 -14.22
C GLY A 53 -24.39 2.74 -13.69
N SER A 54 -23.75 1.88 -12.89
CA SER A 54 -22.41 2.13 -12.37
C SER A 54 -21.36 2.17 -13.49
N ASP A 55 -20.29 2.94 -13.28
CA ASP A 55 -19.19 3.00 -14.25
C ASP A 55 -18.47 1.66 -14.42
N THR A 56 -18.43 0.86 -13.35
CA THR A 56 -17.92 -0.52 -13.40
C THR A 56 -18.78 -1.41 -14.28
N GLU A 57 -20.11 -1.28 -14.26
CA GLU A 57 -20.99 -2.05 -15.14
C GLU A 57 -20.78 -1.66 -16.60
N LYS A 58 -20.62 -0.36 -16.89
CA LYS A 58 -20.31 0.12 -18.25
C LYS A 58 -18.99 -0.45 -18.75
N GLU A 59 -17.94 -0.45 -17.93
CA GLU A 59 -16.64 -1.03 -18.27
C GLU A 59 -16.73 -2.56 -18.45
N LEU A 60 -17.49 -3.27 -17.62
CA LEU A 60 -17.77 -4.70 -17.80
C LEU A 60 -18.45 -4.98 -19.14
N LYS A 61 -19.42 -4.16 -19.56
CA LYS A 61 -20.04 -4.27 -20.89
C LYS A 61 -19.01 -4.14 -21.98
N VAL A 62 -18.12 -3.14 -21.92
CA VAL A 62 -17.04 -2.97 -22.92
C VAL A 62 -16.14 -4.21 -22.95
N LEU A 63 -15.68 -4.69 -21.80
CA LEU A 63 -14.83 -5.89 -21.70
C LEU A 63 -15.55 -7.14 -22.25
N PHE A 64 -16.86 -7.29 -22.02
CA PHE A 64 -17.65 -8.40 -22.54
C PHE A 64 -17.68 -8.45 -24.06
N HIS A 65 -17.74 -7.29 -24.72
CA HIS A 65 -17.70 -7.22 -26.20
C HIS A 65 -16.35 -7.65 -26.78
N THR A 66 -15.28 -7.69 -25.98
CA THR A 66 -13.97 -8.16 -26.44
C THR A 66 -13.90 -9.69 -26.61
N ILE A 67 -14.88 -10.44 -26.09
CA ILE A 67 -14.87 -11.91 -26.15
C ILE A 67 -15.50 -12.38 -27.47
N HIS A 68 -14.75 -13.14 -28.26
CA HIS A 68 -15.26 -13.75 -29.48
C HIS A 68 -16.41 -14.73 -29.18
N ARG A 69 -17.44 -14.78 -30.04
CA ARG A 69 -18.67 -15.57 -29.80
C ARG A 69 -18.41 -17.06 -29.59
N LYS A 70 -17.60 -17.70 -30.44
CA LYS A 70 -17.24 -19.13 -30.27
C LYS A 70 -16.52 -19.38 -28.95
N THR A 71 -15.58 -18.52 -28.59
CA THR A 71 -14.83 -18.60 -27.33
C THR A 71 -15.74 -18.38 -26.13
N LEU A 72 -16.70 -17.44 -26.20
CA LEU A 72 -17.71 -17.23 -25.16
C LEU A 72 -18.59 -18.47 -24.98
N ARG A 73 -19.03 -19.08 -26.08
CA ARG A 73 -19.79 -20.34 -26.05
C ARG A 73 -18.99 -21.45 -25.35
N SER A 74 -17.75 -21.67 -25.75
CA SER A 74 -16.86 -22.67 -25.15
C SER A 74 -16.59 -22.39 -23.66
N LEU A 75 -16.43 -21.12 -23.28
CA LEU A 75 -16.23 -20.70 -21.89
C LEU A 75 -17.45 -21.04 -21.02
N VAL A 76 -18.64 -20.63 -21.46
CA VAL A 76 -19.89 -20.82 -20.70
C VAL A 76 -20.27 -22.29 -20.61
N LEU A 77 -20.03 -23.07 -21.67
CA LEU A 77 -20.22 -24.51 -21.66
C LEU A 77 -19.10 -25.26 -20.91
N GLY A 78 -17.99 -24.61 -20.53
CA GLY A 78 -16.84 -25.28 -19.92
C GLY A 78 -16.08 -26.21 -20.88
N PHE A 79 -16.21 -26.01 -22.19
CA PHE A 79 -15.65 -26.84 -23.28
C PHE A 79 -14.27 -26.34 -23.76
N LEU A 80 -13.68 -25.33 -23.13
CA LEU A 80 -12.42 -24.74 -23.61
C LEU A 80 -11.31 -25.76 -23.88
N ALA A 81 -11.08 -26.72 -22.96
CA ALA A 81 -10.05 -27.75 -23.15
C ALA A 81 -10.37 -28.71 -24.30
N TYR A 82 -11.65 -28.92 -24.60
CA TYR A 82 -12.11 -29.75 -25.71
C TYR A 82 -12.00 -29.02 -27.05
N ASP A 83 -12.55 -27.81 -27.12
CA ASP A 83 -12.61 -27.00 -28.35
C ASP A 83 -11.23 -26.46 -28.79
N LEU A 84 -10.28 -26.35 -27.86
CA LEU A 84 -8.91 -25.87 -28.10
C LEU A 84 -7.85 -26.96 -27.95
N TYR A 85 -8.26 -28.23 -27.88
CA TYR A 85 -7.30 -29.34 -27.74
C TYR A 85 -6.30 -29.41 -28.89
N ASP A 86 -6.79 -29.23 -30.11
CA ASP A 86 -6.00 -29.23 -31.32
C ASP A 86 -5.49 -27.81 -31.59
N GLU A 87 -4.16 -27.62 -31.56
CA GLU A 87 -3.51 -26.33 -31.80
C GLU A 87 -3.73 -25.81 -33.22
N ASP A 88 -4.03 -26.71 -34.17
CA ASP A 88 -4.33 -26.35 -35.57
C ASP A 88 -5.82 -26.02 -35.79
N SER A 89 -6.65 -26.18 -34.75
CA SER A 89 -8.08 -25.84 -34.81
C SER A 89 -8.31 -24.37 -35.13
N ASP A 90 -9.29 -24.10 -35.99
CA ASP A 90 -9.78 -22.75 -36.28
C ASP A 90 -10.18 -21.97 -35.02
N ASN A 91 -10.52 -22.66 -33.92
CA ASN A 91 -10.88 -22.03 -32.66
C ASN A 91 -9.73 -21.20 -32.07
N TRP A 92 -8.46 -21.55 -32.32
CA TRP A 92 -7.31 -20.77 -31.84
C TRP A 92 -7.21 -19.38 -32.47
N LYS A 93 -7.78 -19.18 -33.67
CA LYS A 93 -7.87 -17.86 -34.32
C LYS A 93 -8.69 -16.86 -33.50
N HIS A 94 -9.56 -17.37 -32.62
CA HIS A 94 -10.48 -16.63 -31.77
C HIS A 94 -9.98 -16.40 -30.33
N ILE A 95 -8.71 -16.71 -30.06
CA ILE A 95 -8.05 -16.52 -28.76
C ILE A 95 -7.04 -15.37 -28.85
N TYR A 96 -6.83 -14.65 -27.75
CA TYR A 96 -5.81 -13.61 -27.69
C TYR A 96 -4.39 -14.19 -27.71
N ALA A 97 -3.42 -13.41 -28.17
CA ALA A 97 -2.03 -13.71 -27.82
C ALA A 97 -1.82 -13.35 -26.34
N PRO A 98 -1.04 -14.10 -25.55
CA PRO A 98 -0.88 -13.87 -24.12
C PRO A 98 0.05 -12.68 -23.78
N ASN A 99 0.20 -11.73 -24.71
CA ASN A 99 1.12 -10.59 -24.60
C ASN A 99 0.38 -9.40 -23.97
N GLY A 100 0.60 -9.19 -22.68
CA GLY A 100 0.09 -8.03 -21.93
C GLY A 100 -0.69 -8.41 -20.67
N SER A 101 -1.47 -7.43 -20.20
CA SER A 101 -2.29 -7.50 -18.99
C SER A 101 -3.70 -8.04 -19.28
N GLY A 102 -4.29 -8.72 -18.30
CA GLY A 102 -5.70 -9.14 -18.35
C GLY A 102 -5.97 -10.45 -17.64
N THR A 103 -6.99 -11.17 -18.10
CA THR A 103 -7.54 -12.37 -17.48
C THR A 103 -7.41 -13.59 -18.39
N TYR A 104 -7.07 -14.72 -17.77
CA TYR A 104 -6.89 -16.00 -18.42
C TYR A 104 -7.65 -17.11 -17.68
N VAL A 105 -7.93 -18.20 -18.39
CA VAL A 105 -8.57 -19.41 -17.87
C VAL A 105 -7.58 -20.56 -17.95
N ILE A 106 -7.58 -21.39 -16.92
CA ILE A 106 -6.87 -22.66 -16.85
C ILE A 106 -7.93 -23.76 -16.86
N ALA A 107 -7.94 -24.57 -17.92
CA ALA A 107 -8.80 -25.74 -18.07
C ALA A 107 -7.96 -27.03 -18.12
N THR A 108 -8.56 -28.19 -17.82
CA THR A 108 -7.81 -29.45 -17.70
C THR A 108 -8.45 -30.53 -18.56
N SER A 109 -7.65 -31.24 -19.35
CA SER A 109 -8.07 -32.48 -20.04
C SER A 109 -7.15 -33.64 -19.67
N ILE A 110 -7.44 -34.84 -20.17
CA ILE A 110 -6.55 -36.00 -20.01
C ILE A 110 -5.85 -36.29 -21.34
N LYS A 111 -4.53 -36.53 -21.27
CA LYS A 111 -3.73 -36.88 -22.45
C LYS A 111 -4.30 -38.13 -23.14
N GLY A 112 -4.42 -38.08 -24.47
CA GLY A 112 -4.95 -39.18 -25.27
C GLY A 112 -6.48 -39.23 -25.33
N ARG A 113 -7.19 -38.23 -24.78
CA ARG A 113 -8.66 -38.16 -24.82
C ARG A 113 -9.21 -36.97 -25.60
N HIS A 114 -8.44 -36.40 -26.52
CA HIS A 114 -8.89 -35.32 -27.41
C HIS A 114 -9.60 -34.16 -26.67
N GLY A 115 -8.99 -33.68 -25.59
CA GLY A 115 -9.52 -32.57 -24.80
C GLY A 115 -10.63 -32.94 -23.80
N LEU A 116 -11.07 -34.20 -23.78
CA LEU A 116 -12.01 -34.69 -22.77
C LEU A 116 -11.34 -34.80 -21.40
N PHE A 117 -12.13 -34.55 -20.37
CA PHE A 117 -11.77 -34.66 -18.96
C PHE A 117 -12.04 -36.09 -18.45
N LEU A 118 -12.43 -36.21 -17.18
CA LEU A 118 -12.69 -37.47 -16.50
C LEU A 118 -14.09 -38.02 -16.80
N SER A 119 -14.23 -39.34 -16.70
CA SER A 119 -15.52 -40.02 -16.64
C SER A 119 -16.16 -39.90 -15.26
N ARG A 120 -17.42 -40.32 -15.10
CA ARG A 120 -18.10 -40.28 -13.80
C ARG A 120 -17.38 -41.15 -12.75
N TYR A 121 -16.89 -42.32 -13.15
CA TYR A 121 -16.20 -43.24 -12.24
C TYR A 121 -14.87 -42.67 -11.79
N GLU A 122 -14.11 -42.05 -12.70
CA GLU A 122 -12.87 -41.37 -12.36
C GLU A 122 -13.10 -40.14 -11.48
N ILE A 123 -14.19 -39.38 -11.70
CA ILE A 123 -14.56 -38.27 -10.81
C ILE A 123 -14.89 -38.80 -9.39
N LYS A 124 -15.55 -39.96 -9.27
CA LYS A 124 -15.80 -40.60 -7.98
C LYS A 124 -14.48 -40.95 -7.28
N GLU A 125 -13.54 -41.56 -8.00
CA GLU A 125 -12.22 -41.91 -7.48
C GLU A 125 -11.43 -40.67 -7.06
N LEU A 126 -11.40 -39.64 -7.89
CA LEU A 126 -10.79 -38.34 -7.58
C LEU A 126 -11.38 -37.73 -6.30
N SER A 127 -12.71 -37.74 -6.15
CA SER A 127 -13.38 -37.26 -4.93
C SER A 127 -12.92 -38.02 -3.68
N MET A 128 -12.80 -39.36 -3.74
CA MET A 128 -12.34 -40.17 -2.61
C MET A 128 -10.88 -39.85 -2.24
N LEU A 129 -10.00 -39.67 -3.23
CA LEU A 129 -8.60 -39.27 -2.97
C LEU A 129 -8.50 -37.90 -2.31
N ILE A 130 -9.29 -36.92 -2.77
CA ILE A 130 -9.34 -35.57 -2.17
C ILE A 130 -9.87 -35.63 -0.74
N GLU A 131 -10.87 -36.48 -0.47
CA GLU A 131 -11.43 -36.69 0.87
C GLU A 131 -10.39 -37.24 1.82
N LYS A 132 -9.72 -38.33 1.44
CA LYS A 132 -8.60 -38.89 2.21
C LYS A 132 -7.49 -37.87 2.45
N TYR A 133 -7.11 -37.11 1.42
CA TYR A 133 -6.11 -36.05 1.54
C TYR A 133 -6.56 -34.95 2.53
N ALA A 134 -7.83 -34.57 2.53
CA ALA A 134 -8.38 -33.60 3.47
C ALA A 134 -8.33 -34.12 4.91
N VAL A 135 -8.67 -35.39 5.14
CA VAL A 135 -8.53 -36.04 6.45
C VAL A 135 -7.06 -36.07 6.87
N ALA A 136 -6.14 -36.46 5.99
CA ALA A 136 -4.70 -36.44 6.26
C ALA A 136 -4.20 -35.04 6.66
N CYS A 137 -4.71 -33.97 6.05
CA CYS A 137 -4.39 -32.60 6.47
C CYS A 137 -4.86 -32.29 7.90
N THR A 138 -6.02 -32.80 8.32
CA THR A 138 -6.47 -32.63 9.71
C THR A 138 -5.57 -33.39 10.70
N VAL A 139 -5.16 -34.61 10.36
CA VAL A 139 -4.21 -35.40 11.14
C VAL A 139 -2.87 -34.65 11.26
N TRP A 140 -2.35 -34.14 10.14
CA TRP A 140 -1.11 -33.37 10.14
C TRP A 140 -1.19 -32.12 11.02
N ALA A 141 -2.31 -31.39 10.98
CA ALA A 141 -2.53 -30.23 11.83
C ALA A 141 -2.49 -30.59 13.32
N LYS A 142 -3.12 -31.72 13.72
CA LYS A 142 -3.02 -32.26 15.09
C LYS A 142 -1.55 -32.50 15.47
N ILE A 143 -0.78 -33.20 14.62
CA ILE A 143 0.64 -33.51 14.88
C ILE A 143 1.46 -32.23 15.09
N LYS A 144 1.20 -31.20 14.27
CA LYS A 144 1.90 -29.91 14.36
C LYS A 144 1.62 -29.20 15.69
N ASP A 145 0.38 -29.24 16.15
CA ASP A 145 -0.06 -28.54 17.36
C ASP A 145 0.38 -29.27 18.65
N SER A 146 0.60 -30.58 18.61
CA SER A 146 0.92 -31.43 19.76
C SER A 146 2.38 -31.40 20.26
N TYR A 147 3.19 -30.38 19.93
CA TYR A 147 4.55 -30.11 20.48
C TYR A 147 5.34 -31.34 20.99
N GLY A 148 5.61 -32.32 20.12
CA GLY A 148 6.51 -33.44 20.41
C GLY A 148 5.85 -34.74 20.87
N GLN A 149 4.52 -34.80 21.06
CA GLN A 149 3.80 -36.07 21.24
C GLN A 149 3.40 -36.70 19.91
N ALA A 150 4.39 -37.01 19.06
CA ALA A 150 4.16 -37.70 17.78
C ALA A 150 3.62 -39.14 17.94
N SER A 151 3.55 -39.65 19.17
CA SER A 151 3.16 -41.02 19.52
C SER A 151 1.65 -41.29 19.53
N GLN A 152 0.80 -40.32 19.15
CA GLN A 152 -0.67 -40.46 19.19
C GLN A 152 -1.36 -40.64 17.82
N VAL A 153 -0.60 -40.81 16.73
CA VAL A 153 -1.18 -41.04 15.39
C VAL A 153 -1.56 -42.52 15.27
N SER A 154 -2.83 -42.82 14.95
CA SER A 154 -3.24 -44.21 14.70
C SER A 154 -2.59 -44.75 13.42
N GLN A 155 -2.49 -46.08 13.28
CA GLN A 155 -1.96 -46.68 12.04
C GLN A 155 -2.77 -46.25 10.81
N GLU A 156 -4.09 -46.11 10.93
CA GLU A 156 -4.96 -45.62 9.85
C GLU A 156 -4.67 -44.16 9.48
N GLU A 157 -4.48 -43.30 10.50
CA GLU A 157 -4.11 -41.90 10.30
C GLU A 157 -2.71 -41.77 9.65
N GLU A 158 -1.77 -42.65 10.01
CA GLU A 158 -0.46 -42.72 9.40
C GLU A 158 -0.55 -43.10 7.92
N GLU A 159 -1.33 -44.11 7.56
CA GLU A 159 -1.54 -44.51 6.16
C GLU A 159 -2.17 -43.38 5.32
N LEU A 160 -3.12 -42.63 5.89
CA LEU A 160 -3.69 -41.45 5.23
C LEU A 160 -2.63 -40.37 4.98
N LEU A 161 -1.71 -40.13 5.92
CA LEU A 161 -0.60 -39.21 5.75
C LEU A 161 0.38 -39.69 4.66
N LYS A 162 0.72 -40.98 4.65
CA LYS A 162 1.56 -41.58 3.59
C LYS A 162 0.92 -41.36 2.23
N GLU A 163 -0.37 -41.67 2.09
CA GLU A 163 -1.11 -41.47 0.83
C GLU A 163 -1.12 -40.00 0.41
N ALA A 164 -1.32 -39.06 1.34
CA ALA A 164 -1.26 -37.62 1.04
C ALA A 164 0.14 -37.16 0.58
N MET A 165 1.21 -37.67 1.19
CA MET A 165 2.58 -37.38 0.76
C MET A 165 2.87 -37.95 -0.63
N MET A 166 2.35 -39.13 -0.94
CA MET A 166 2.49 -39.76 -2.26
C MET A 166 1.72 -38.98 -3.35
N ILE A 167 0.57 -38.39 -3.00
CA ILE A 167 -0.15 -37.45 -3.88
C ILE A 167 0.71 -36.19 -4.12
N ASP A 168 1.26 -35.58 -3.07
CA ASP A 168 2.13 -34.40 -3.23
C ASP A 168 3.38 -34.66 -4.07
N ASN A 169 3.95 -35.87 -3.98
CA ASN A 169 5.10 -36.27 -4.78
C ASN A 169 4.81 -36.16 -6.29
N GLN A 170 3.55 -36.29 -6.73
CA GLN A 170 3.16 -36.19 -8.14
C GLN A 170 3.38 -34.79 -8.77
N LEU A 171 3.57 -33.76 -7.94
CA LEU A 171 3.84 -32.39 -8.39
C LEU A 171 5.32 -32.01 -8.31
N LEU A 172 6.18 -32.91 -7.80
CA LEU A 172 7.59 -32.64 -7.64
C LEU A 172 8.36 -32.87 -8.93
N ARG A 173 9.24 -31.93 -9.25
CA ARG A 173 10.17 -32.05 -10.39
C ARG A 173 11.45 -32.75 -10.00
N LYS A 174 11.88 -32.56 -8.76
CA LYS A 174 13.17 -33.04 -8.27
C LYS A 174 12.93 -34.24 -7.36
N LYS A 175 13.46 -35.39 -7.75
CA LYS A 175 13.36 -36.64 -6.98
C LYS A 175 13.86 -36.51 -5.54
N ASN A 176 14.88 -35.68 -5.32
CA ASN A 176 15.42 -35.45 -3.97
C ASN A 176 14.49 -34.66 -3.04
N GLN A 177 13.34 -34.19 -3.52
CA GLN A 177 12.30 -33.57 -2.69
C GLN A 177 11.14 -34.51 -2.41
N GLU A 178 11.13 -35.71 -3.01
CA GLU A 178 10.10 -36.72 -2.77
C GLU A 178 10.16 -37.15 -1.32
N TRP A 179 8.98 -37.24 -0.70
CA TRP A 179 8.86 -37.89 0.60
C TRP A 179 8.91 -39.40 0.39
N SER A 180 9.70 -40.10 1.19
CA SER A 180 9.83 -41.57 1.17
C SER A 180 9.34 -42.19 2.48
N VAL A 181 8.99 -43.47 2.45
CA VAL A 181 8.62 -44.20 3.67
C VAL A 181 9.78 -44.16 4.67
N GLY A 182 9.52 -43.68 5.88
CA GLY A 182 10.51 -43.44 6.93
C GLY A 182 10.90 -41.97 7.10
N ASP A 183 10.61 -41.11 6.12
CA ASP A 183 10.77 -39.66 6.27
C ASP A 183 9.71 -39.10 7.22
N ARG A 184 10.08 -38.05 7.96
CA ARG A 184 9.12 -37.31 8.78
C ARG A 184 8.05 -36.68 7.90
N PHE A 185 6.79 -36.79 8.33
CA PHE A 185 5.68 -36.12 7.65
C PHE A 185 5.88 -34.61 7.65
N ARG A 186 5.70 -34.01 6.48
CA ARG A 186 5.78 -32.56 6.27
C ARG A 186 4.40 -31.99 5.99
N GLU A 187 4.29 -30.66 6.00
CA GLU A 187 3.06 -29.99 5.63
C GLU A 187 2.60 -30.40 4.22
N PRO A 188 1.35 -30.88 4.06
CA PRO A 188 0.84 -31.23 2.74
C PRO A 188 0.84 -30.01 1.81
N ARG A 189 1.51 -30.10 0.65
CA ARG A 189 1.81 -28.96 -0.26
C ARG A 189 0.59 -28.42 -0.96
N CYS A 190 -0.42 -29.25 -1.17
CA CYS A 190 -1.69 -28.84 -1.74
C CYS A 190 -2.64 -28.23 -0.68
N TRP A 191 -2.25 -28.19 0.59
CA TRP A 191 -3.03 -27.59 1.66
C TRP A 191 -2.78 -26.08 1.77
N SER A 192 -3.83 -25.30 2.08
CA SER A 192 -3.77 -23.83 2.16
C SER A 192 -4.00 -23.32 3.59
N GLY A 193 -3.40 -23.98 4.59
CA GLY A 193 -3.55 -23.63 6.00
C GLY A 193 -4.96 -23.90 6.54
N ARG A 194 -5.43 -23.09 7.50
CA ARG A 194 -6.66 -23.34 8.30
C ARG A 194 -7.92 -23.62 7.47
N ASN A 195 -8.04 -23.07 6.27
CA ASN A 195 -9.22 -23.26 5.41
C ASN A 195 -9.08 -24.41 4.41
N GLY A 196 -7.93 -25.11 4.37
CA GLY A 196 -7.66 -26.11 3.34
C GLY A 196 -8.64 -27.28 3.33
N THR A 197 -9.13 -27.71 4.49
CA THR A 197 -10.12 -28.79 4.62
C THR A 197 -11.50 -28.37 4.13
N ALA A 198 -11.96 -27.17 4.49
CA ALA A 198 -13.20 -26.60 3.98
C ALA A 198 -13.15 -26.42 2.45
N ASN A 199 -12.01 -25.98 1.92
CA ASN A 199 -11.79 -25.85 0.47
C ASN A 199 -11.85 -27.21 -0.24
N ALA A 200 -11.23 -28.25 0.34
CA ALA A 200 -11.29 -29.61 -0.20
C ALA A 200 -12.72 -30.17 -0.17
N ALA A 201 -13.47 -29.93 0.92
CA ALA A 201 -14.88 -30.30 1.01
C ALA A 201 -15.74 -29.60 -0.06
N ALA A 202 -15.49 -28.32 -0.32
CA ALA A 202 -16.16 -27.59 -1.40
C ALA A 202 -15.83 -28.19 -2.79
N LEU A 203 -14.57 -28.57 -3.01
CA LEU A 203 -14.14 -29.25 -4.23
C LEU A 203 -14.83 -30.62 -4.39
N ILE A 204 -14.92 -31.42 -3.34
CA ILE A 204 -15.64 -32.71 -3.34
C ILE A 204 -17.12 -32.51 -3.65
N LYS A 205 -17.75 -31.51 -3.05
CA LYS A 205 -19.16 -31.17 -3.30
C LYS A 205 -19.37 -30.80 -4.77
N MET A 206 -18.43 -30.06 -5.37
CA MET A 206 -18.46 -29.71 -6.79
C MET A 206 -18.29 -30.94 -7.70
N LEU A 207 -17.30 -31.79 -7.43
CA LEU A 207 -17.09 -33.03 -8.18
C LEU A 207 -18.30 -33.97 -8.06
N THR A 208 -18.95 -34.03 -6.90
CA THR A 208 -20.17 -34.81 -6.70
C THR A 208 -21.32 -34.34 -7.59
N ARG A 209 -21.51 -33.03 -7.80
CA ARG A 209 -22.51 -32.51 -8.76
C ARG A 209 -22.24 -32.95 -10.19
N ARG A 210 -20.97 -33.16 -10.56
CA ARG A 210 -20.57 -33.66 -11.89
C ARG A 210 -20.80 -35.17 -12.07
N ARG A 211 -21.25 -35.88 -11.03
CA ARG A 211 -21.49 -37.33 -11.05
C ARG A 211 -22.96 -37.72 -11.26
N ASP A 212 -23.73 -36.91 -11.97
CA ASP A 212 -25.15 -37.18 -12.21
C ASP A 212 -25.39 -38.64 -12.70
N GLY A 213 -26.37 -39.29 -12.08
CA GLY A 213 -26.77 -40.66 -12.35
C GLY A 213 -27.27 -40.89 -13.77
N HIS A 214 -27.81 -39.84 -14.40
CA HIS A 214 -28.40 -39.91 -15.75
C HIS A 214 -27.37 -40.06 -16.87
N PHE A 215 -26.08 -39.82 -16.60
CA PHE A 215 -25.01 -40.00 -17.59
C PHE A 215 -24.40 -41.39 -17.52
N ASP A 216 -24.01 -41.95 -18.67
CA ASP A 216 -23.20 -43.16 -18.72
C ASP A 216 -21.88 -42.92 -17.96
N GLY A 217 -21.58 -43.82 -17.02
CA GLY A 217 -20.43 -43.68 -16.15
C GLY A 217 -19.08 -43.77 -16.86
N ASN A 218 -19.05 -44.37 -18.04
CA ASN A 218 -17.84 -44.58 -18.85
C ASN A 218 -17.57 -43.43 -19.83
N VAL A 219 -18.54 -42.54 -20.06
CA VAL A 219 -18.37 -41.43 -21.00
C VAL A 219 -17.58 -40.31 -20.33
N HIS A 220 -16.45 -39.95 -20.95
CA HIS A 220 -15.61 -38.84 -20.51
C HIS A 220 -16.32 -37.51 -20.78
N GLN A 221 -16.20 -36.57 -19.84
CA GLN A 221 -16.85 -35.27 -19.95
C GLN A 221 -16.05 -34.33 -20.85
N ALA A 222 -16.69 -33.66 -21.81
CA ALA A 222 -16.08 -32.54 -22.53
C ALA A 222 -15.87 -31.31 -21.64
N GLN A 223 -16.63 -31.22 -20.55
CA GLN A 223 -16.47 -30.18 -19.55
C GLN A 223 -15.36 -30.51 -18.57
N SER A 224 -14.56 -29.49 -18.23
CA SER A 224 -13.63 -29.55 -17.11
C SER A 224 -13.93 -28.44 -16.11
N PRO A 225 -13.61 -28.63 -14.81
CA PRO A 225 -13.59 -27.52 -13.86
C PRO A 225 -12.45 -26.57 -14.23
N VAL A 226 -12.74 -25.28 -14.22
CA VAL A 226 -11.77 -24.25 -14.65
C VAL A 226 -11.35 -23.35 -13.49
N TYR A 227 -10.13 -22.82 -13.59
CA TYR A 227 -9.61 -21.76 -12.73
C TYR A 227 -9.46 -20.48 -13.55
N VAL A 228 -9.93 -19.36 -13.02
CA VAL A 228 -9.77 -18.03 -13.62
C VAL A 228 -8.74 -17.26 -12.81
N GLY A 229 -7.80 -16.61 -13.49
CA GLY A 229 -6.83 -15.73 -12.86
C GLY A 229 -6.55 -14.51 -13.72
N CYS A 230 -5.98 -13.48 -13.09
CA CYS A 230 -5.56 -12.25 -13.76
C CYS A 230 -4.08 -11.94 -13.51
N ALA A 231 -3.44 -11.21 -14.43
CA ALA A 231 -2.06 -10.76 -14.30
C ALA A 231 -1.74 -9.60 -15.26
N HIS A 232 -0.73 -8.79 -14.92
CA HIS A 232 -0.12 -7.80 -15.85
C HIS A 232 0.73 -8.45 -16.94
N GLN A 233 1.23 -9.65 -16.68
CA GLN A 233 2.00 -10.45 -17.64
C GLN A 233 1.38 -11.85 -17.72
N ILE A 234 0.27 -11.93 -18.44
CA ILE A 234 -0.52 -13.16 -18.57
C ILE A 234 0.35 -14.34 -19.00
N LYS A 235 1.21 -14.18 -20.03
CA LYS A 235 2.13 -15.23 -20.50
C LYS A 235 2.95 -15.87 -19.38
N LYS A 236 3.58 -15.06 -18.52
CA LYS A 236 4.41 -15.55 -17.41
C LYS A 236 3.55 -16.27 -16.38
N ARG A 237 2.36 -15.75 -16.10
CA ARG A 237 1.47 -16.31 -15.08
C ARG A 237 0.82 -17.62 -15.53
N MET A 238 0.39 -17.74 -16.77
CA MET A 238 -0.15 -18.97 -17.36
C MET A 238 0.81 -20.14 -17.23
N LEU A 239 2.09 -19.94 -17.57
CA LEU A 239 3.13 -20.98 -17.45
C LEU A 239 3.33 -21.48 -16.01
N ALA A 240 2.98 -20.67 -15.00
CA ALA A 240 3.05 -21.05 -13.60
C ALA A 240 1.90 -21.98 -13.14
N HIS A 241 0.94 -22.27 -14.02
CA HIS A 241 -0.17 -23.20 -13.78
C HIS A 241 0.01 -24.55 -14.48
N ASP A 242 1.05 -24.70 -15.29
CA ASP A 242 1.39 -25.97 -15.93
C ASP A 242 2.28 -26.80 -14.98
N PRO A 243 1.85 -28.02 -14.57
CA PRO A 243 2.65 -28.89 -13.71
C PRO A 243 3.92 -29.41 -14.41
N ASP A 244 3.93 -29.48 -15.74
CA ASP A 244 5.09 -29.89 -16.55
C ASP A 244 6.06 -28.73 -16.82
N LEU A 245 5.68 -27.46 -16.55
CA LEU A 245 6.56 -26.29 -16.69
C LEU A 245 6.88 -25.53 -15.38
N SER A 246 6.13 -25.74 -14.29
CA SER A 246 6.35 -25.04 -13.02
C SER A 246 6.19 -25.93 -11.77
N SER A 247 6.37 -25.35 -10.58
CA SER A 247 6.06 -25.98 -9.28
C SER A 247 4.62 -25.72 -8.83
N LEU A 248 3.81 -25.04 -9.65
CA LEU A 248 2.47 -24.56 -9.31
C LEU A 248 2.40 -23.64 -8.08
N ALA A 249 3.51 -23.04 -7.65
CA ALA A 249 3.53 -22.19 -6.45
C ALA A 249 2.56 -20.99 -6.52
N GLY A 250 2.27 -20.50 -7.73
CA GLY A 250 1.29 -19.42 -7.98
C GLY A 250 -0.14 -19.90 -8.24
N SER A 251 -0.43 -21.20 -8.14
CA SER A 251 -1.74 -21.80 -8.44
C SER A 251 -2.62 -21.91 -7.21
N SER A 252 -3.95 -21.94 -7.43
CA SER A 252 -4.93 -22.32 -6.41
C SER A 252 -4.56 -23.67 -5.79
N SER A 253 -4.72 -23.80 -4.46
CA SER A 253 -4.51 -25.06 -3.76
C SER A 253 -5.38 -26.19 -4.30
N MET A 254 -6.63 -25.89 -4.68
CA MET A 254 -7.53 -26.90 -5.25
C MET A 254 -7.14 -27.33 -6.66
N LEU A 255 -6.59 -26.42 -7.49
CA LEU A 255 -6.04 -26.82 -8.79
C LEU A 255 -4.84 -27.75 -8.60
N LYS A 256 -3.92 -27.42 -7.68
CA LYS A 256 -2.79 -28.29 -7.34
C LYS A 256 -3.25 -29.67 -6.89
N LEU A 257 -4.17 -29.71 -5.91
CA LEU A 257 -4.68 -30.95 -5.35
C LEU A 257 -5.34 -31.82 -6.43
N MET A 258 -6.20 -31.22 -7.26
CA MET A 258 -6.86 -31.94 -8.36
C MET A 258 -5.84 -32.54 -9.33
N LEU A 259 -4.86 -31.76 -9.79
CA LEU A 259 -3.83 -32.25 -10.72
C LEU A 259 -2.96 -33.35 -10.10
N ALA A 260 -2.60 -33.20 -8.83
CA ALA A 260 -1.82 -34.20 -8.08
C ALA A 260 -2.58 -35.52 -7.95
N SER A 261 -3.84 -35.47 -7.55
CA SER A 261 -4.69 -36.65 -7.41
C SER A 261 -4.95 -37.34 -8.75
N ILE A 262 -5.17 -36.59 -9.85
CA ILE A 262 -5.31 -37.20 -11.19
C ILE A 262 -4.03 -37.94 -11.60
N ARG A 263 -2.85 -37.38 -11.33
CA ARG A 263 -1.57 -38.06 -11.57
C ARG A 263 -1.41 -39.32 -10.71
N TYR A 264 -1.84 -39.24 -9.46
CA TYR A 264 -1.82 -40.38 -8.53
C TYR A 264 -2.71 -41.53 -9.02
N MET A 265 -3.83 -41.24 -9.69
CA MET A 265 -4.68 -42.24 -10.37
C MET A 265 -4.02 -42.86 -11.62
N GLY A 266 -2.78 -42.49 -11.96
CA GLY A 266 -2.07 -42.98 -13.15
C GLY A 266 -2.48 -42.27 -14.45
N LEU A 267 -3.28 -41.21 -14.38
CA LEU A 267 -3.68 -40.41 -15.54
C LEU A 267 -2.71 -39.25 -15.76
N LYS A 268 -2.58 -38.80 -17.01
CA LYS A 268 -1.75 -37.64 -17.35
C LYS A 268 -2.61 -36.42 -17.65
N PRO A 269 -2.84 -35.50 -16.68
CA PRO A 269 -3.58 -34.29 -16.92
C PRO A 269 -2.79 -33.36 -17.86
N MET A 270 -3.50 -32.70 -18.78
CA MET A 270 -3.00 -31.63 -19.64
C MET A 270 -3.67 -30.33 -19.25
N VAL A 271 -2.87 -29.28 -19.05
CA VAL A 271 -3.35 -27.96 -18.65
C VAL A 271 -3.42 -27.06 -19.88
N HIS A 272 -4.63 -26.57 -20.18
CA HIS A 272 -4.91 -25.63 -21.24
C HIS A 272 -5.00 -24.22 -20.65
N SER A 273 -4.06 -23.36 -21.03
CA SER A 273 -4.05 -21.97 -20.58
C SER A 273 -4.55 -21.07 -21.70
N VAL A 274 -5.64 -20.32 -21.46
CA VAL A 274 -6.35 -19.55 -22.49
C VAL A 274 -6.47 -18.09 -22.05
N PRO A 275 -5.84 -17.11 -22.72
CA PRO A 275 -6.07 -15.69 -22.45
C PRO A 275 -7.45 -15.28 -22.97
N MET A 276 -8.30 -14.82 -22.06
CA MET A 276 -9.73 -14.58 -22.34
C MET A 276 -10.04 -13.13 -22.64
N VAL A 277 -9.51 -12.22 -21.82
CA VAL A 277 -9.75 -10.77 -21.93
C VAL A 277 -8.44 -10.05 -21.69
N MET A 278 -8.01 -9.24 -22.65
CA MET A 278 -6.83 -8.38 -22.51
C MET A 278 -7.29 -6.97 -22.15
N VAL A 279 -6.62 -6.32 -21.20
CA VAL A 279 -7.04 -5.01 -20.68
C VAL A 279 -5.99 -3.93 -20.94
N TRP A 280 -6.46 -2.71 -21.12
CA TRP A 280 -5.63 -1.55 -21.47
C TRP A 280 -5.69 -0.43 -20.42
N LYS A 281 -6.49 -0.62 -19.37
CA LYS A 281 -6.48 0.21 -18.15
C LYS A 281 -6.18 -0.68 -16.95
N GLY A 282 -5.48 -0.16 -15.95
CA GLY A 282 -5.14 -0.93 -14.76
C GLY A 282 -6.39 -1.36 -13.97
N GLU A 283 -7.38 -0.47 -13.91
CA GLU A 283 -8.66 -0.66 -13.21
C GLU A 283 -9.52 -1.75 -13.84
N GLN A 284 -9.28 -2.08 -15.12
CA GLN A 284 -10.01 -3.13 -15.83
C GLN A 284 -9.54 -4.54 -15.46
N ILE A 285 -8.33 -4.72 -14.90
CA ILE A 285 -7.82 -6.05 -14.49
C ILE A 285 -8.82 -6.74 -13.56
N PRO A 286 -9.18 -6.18 -12.38
CA PRO A 286 -10.13 -6.82 -11.47
C PRO A 286 -11.53 -7.00 -12.10
N LEU A 287 -11.99 -6.07 -12.93
CA LEU A 287 -13.28 -6.19 -13.63
C LEU A 287 -13.28 -7.34 -14.63
N SER A 288 -12.21 -7.51 -15.40
CA SER A 288 -12.06 -8.61 -16.35
C SER A 288 -12.03 -9.97 -15.65
N GLU A 289 -11.40 -10.05 -14.46
CA GLU A 289 -11.40 -11.26 -13.64
C GLU A 289 -12.81 -11.59 -13.16
N ILE A 290 -13.53 -10.61 -12.62
CA ILE A 290 -14.94 -10.76 -12.19
C ILE A 290 -15.80 -11.27 -13.35
N LEU A 291 -15.72 -10.63 -14.52
CA LEU A 291 -16.50 -11.00 -15.70
C LEU A 291 -16.26 -12.45 -16.11
N VAL A 292 -14.99 -12.84 -16.28
CA VAL A 292 -14.65 -14.19 -16.75
C VAL A 292 -14.99 -15.23 -15.68
N THR A 293 -14.82 -14.93 -14.38
CA THR A 293 -15.26 -15.82 -13.30
C THR A 293 -16.77 -16.07 -13.32
N VAL A 294 -17.58 -15.04 -13.62
CA VAL A 294 -19.04 -15.18 -13.74
C VAL A 294 -19.41 -16.06 -14.93
N LEU A 295 -18.86 -15.76 -16.10
CA LEU A 295 -19.15 -16.49 -17.34
C LEU A 295 -18.71 -17.96 -17.25
N ALA A 296 -17.54 -18.21 -16.67
CA ALA A 296 -16.97 -19.54 -16.49
C ALA A 296 -17.55 -20.31 -15.29
N GLN A 297 -18.35 -19.63 -14.45
CA GLN A 297 -18.85 -20.15 -13.17
C GLN A 297 -17.72 -20.76 -12.32
N SER A 298 -16.58 -20.07 -12.29
CA SER A 298 -15.32 -20.69 -11.88
C SER A 298 -15.13 -20.81 -10.38
N LEU A 299 -16.08 -20.33 -9.56
CA LEU A 299 -16.05 -20.55 -8.11
C LEU A 299 -16.20 -22.04 -7.77
N VAL A 300 -15.46 -22.52 -6.76
CA VAL A 300 -15.52 -23.92 -6.31
C VAL A 300 -16.91 -24.31 -5.82
N THR A 301 -17.67 -23.35 -5.32
CA THR A 301 -19.04 -23.55 -4.84
C THR A 301 -20.02 -23.84 -5.98
N GLN A 302 -19.61 -23.63 -7.24
CA GLN A 302 -20.38 -23.85 -8.46
C GLN A 302 -19.76 -24.95 -9.30
N HIS A 303 -18.93 -24.63 -10.30
CA HIS A 303 -18.40 -25.61 -11.26
C HIS A 303 -16.89 -25.50 -11.51
N GLY A 304 -16.18 -24.60 -10.82
CA GLY A 304 -14.74 -24.36 -11.03
C GLY A 304 -13.83 -24.56 -9.82
N LEU A 305 -12.73 -23.81 -9.78
CA LEU A 305 -11.59 -24.00 -8.86
C LEU A 305 -11.16 -22.71 -8.12
N ASN A 306 -11.85 -21.58 -8.32
CA ASN A 306 -11.62 -20.34 -7.58
C ASN A 306 -12.19 -20.45 -6.16
N LEU A 307 -11.33 -20.23 -5.16
CA LEU A 307 -11.67 -20.27 -3.73
C LEU A 307 -11.94 -18.89 -3.13
N ILE A 308 -11.46 -17.86 -3.81
CA ILE A 308 -11.49 -16.47 -3.36
C ILE A 308 -12.33 -15.69 -4.34
N GLN A 309 -13.00 -14.67 -3.82
CA GLN A 309 -13.72 -13.70 -4.61
C GLN A 309 -12.81 -13.06 -5.68
N PRO A 310 -13.25 -12.98 -6.96
CA PRO A 310 -12.52 -12.24 -7.99
C PRO A 310 -12.48 -10.73 -7.68
N GLY A 311 -11.48 -10.03 -8.22
CA GLY A 311 -11.32 -8.58 -8.07
C GLY A 311 -10.70 -8.12 -6.74
N THR A 312 -10.06 -9.04 -6.01
CA THR A 312 -9.43 -8.75 -4.71
C THR A 312 -7.96 -8.30 -4.80
N ASN A 313 -7.29 -8.52 -5.93
CA ASN A 313 -5.91 -8.12 -6.14
C ASN A 313 -5.77 -6.62 -6.45
N SER A 314 -5.63 -5.78 -5.42
CA SER A 314 -5.46 -4.32 -5.56
C SER A 314 -4.01 -3.83 -5.51
N SER A 315 -3.05 -4.68 -5.15
CA SER A 315 -1.63 -4.32 -5.07
C SER A 315 -0.83 -4.99 -6.18
N MET A 316 -0.75 -4.37 -7.36
CA MET A 316 0.13 -4.87 -8.42
C MET A 316 0.93 -3.72 -9.06
N ASP A 317 2.18 -4.04 -9.45
CA ASP A 317 3.22 -3.10 -9.87
C ASP A 317 2.79 -2.20 -11.05
N GLU A 318 2.79 -0.87 -10.84
CA GLU A 318 2.49 0.17 -11.84
C GLU A 318 3.52 0.28 -13.00
N ARG A 319 4.50 -0.63 -13.09
CA ARG A 319 5.61 -0.59 -14.07
C ARG A 319 5.23 -0.95 -15.52
N THR A 320 3.96 -0.91 -15.93
CA THR A 320 3.51 -1.54 -17.19
C THR A 320 2.83 -0.62 -18.22
N THR A 321 3.00 0.70 -18.13
CA THR A 321 2.38 1.67 -19.06
C THR A 321 2.64 1.36 -20.55
N ASP A 322 3.84 0.93 -20.92
CA ASP A 322 4.18 0.60 -22.32
C ASP A 322 3.41 -0.61 -22.88
N HIS A 323 2.88 -1.49 -22.02
CA HIS A 323 2.12 -2.65 -22.47
C HIS A 323 0.68 -2.30 -22.86
N HIS A 324 0.11 -1.19 -22.38
CA HIS A 324 -1.29 -0.86 -22.65
C HIS A 324 -1.54 -0.53 -24.12
N GLN A 325 -0.63 0.22 -24.77
CA GLN A 325 -0.79 0.58 -26.17
C GLN A 325 -0.74 -0.64 -27.10
N SER A 326 0.15 -1.60 -26.81
CA SER A 326 0.22 -2.86 -27.55
C SER A 326 -1.04 -3.71 -27.36
N VAL A 327 -1.61 -3.71 -26.16
CA VAL A 327 -2.89 -4.39 -25.89
C VAL A 327 -4.03 -3.72 -26.64
N ILE A 328 -4.11 -2.40 -26.68
CA ILE A 328 -5.08 -1.68 -27.52
C ILE A 328 -4.92 -2.12 -28.97
N GLU A 329 -3.72 -2.01 -29.57
CA GLU A 329 -3.55 -2.39 -30.97
C GLU A 329 -3.97 -3.85 -31.23
N ASN A 330 -3.59 -4.77 -30.34
CA ASN A 330 -3.95 -6.17 -30.49
C ASN A 330 -5.46 -6.40 -30.34
N SER A 331 -6.10 -5.86 -29.30
CA SER A 331 -7.51 -6.11 -29.00
C SER A 331 -8.48 -5.32 -29.87
N TRP A 332 -8.12 -4.09 -30.21
CA TRP A 332 -8.99 -3.12 -30.87
C TRP A 332 -8.82 -3.12 -32.38
N VAL A 333 -7.57 -3.23 -32.85
CA VAL A 333 -7.27 -3.08 -34.28
C VAL A 333 -7.12 -4.44 -34.96
N ARG A 334 -6.39 -5.37 -34.34
CA ARG A 334 -6.06 -6.66 -34.97
C ARG A 334 -7.16 -7.71 -34.84
N ARG A 335 -8.08 -7.57 -33.89
CA ARG A 335 -9.22 -8.49 -33.72
C ARG A 335 -10.50 -7.83 -34.22
N SER A 336 -10.96 -8.25 -35.40
CA SER A 336 -12.18 -7.68 -36.02
C SER A 336 -13.43 -7.89 -35.17
N TRP A 337 -13.49 -8.98 -34.42
CA TRP A 337 -14.69 -9.35 -33.66
C TRP A 337 -15.09 -8.35 -32.57
N PHE A 338 -14.15 -7.59 -31.99
CA PHE A 338 -14.53 -6.58 -31.00
C PHE A 338 -15.38 -5.49 -31.66
N LYS A 339 -14.95 -5.01 -32.83
CA LYS A 339 -15.70 -4.07 -33.65
C LYS A 339 -17.04 -4.67 -34.10
N GLU A 340 -17.03 -5.90 -34.64
CA GLU A 340 -18.26 -6.58 -35.09
C GLU A 340 -19.29 -6.76 -33.96
N ASN A 341 -18.83 -7.09 -32.74
CA ASN A 341 -19.68 -7.22 -31.57
C ASN A 341 -20.30 -5.88 -31.18
N LEU A 342 -19.54 -4.78 -31.23
CA LEU A 342 -20.04 -3.43 -30.97
C LEU A 342 -21.05 -2.98 -32.03
N GLU A 343 -20.74 -3.18 -33.31
CA GLU A 343 -21.65 -2.84 -34.43
C GLU A 343 -22.99 -3.57 -34.31
N LYS A 344 -22.96 -4.87 -33.96
CA LYS A 344 -24.17 -5.65 -33.70
C LYS A 344 -24.97 -5.13 -32.50
N SER A 345 -24.30 -4.60 -31.48
CA SER A 345 -24.96 -4.04 -30.29
C SER A 345 -25.57 -2.66 -30.55
N ILE A 346 -24.98 -1.83 -31.42
CA ILE A 346 -25.50 -0.49 -31.78
C ILE A 346 -26.86 -0.54 -32.50
N GLY A 347 -27.14 -1.63 -33.22
CA GLY A 347 -28.45 -1.85 -33.83
C GLY A 347 -29.61 -1.87 -32.82
N PHE A 348 -29.32 -2.03 -31.52
CA PHE A 348 -30.30 -1.99 -30.44
C PHE A 348 -30.36 -0.59 -29.79
N ARG A 349 -31.57 -0.03 -29.65
CA ARG A 349 -31.79 1.36 -29.20
C ARG A 349 -31.25 1.67 -27.79
N SER A 350 -31.23 0.69 -26.87
CA SER A 350 -30.73 0.87 -25.50
C SER A 350 -29.21 0.71 -25.43
N GLY A 351 -28.50 1.83 -25.28
CA GLY A 351 -27.02 1.86 -25.11
C GLY A 351 -26.25 2.41 -26.30
N ARG A 352 -26.93 2.93 -27.34
CA ARG A 352 -26.32 3.52 -28.53
C ARG A 352 -25.19 4.51 -28.22
N PRO A 353 -25.30 5.47 -27.27
CA PRO A 353 -24.22 6.43 -27.01
C PRO A 353 -22.91 5.78 -26.51
N LEU A 354 -23.01 4.80 -25.61
CA LEU A 354 -21.85 4.11 -25.04
C LEU A 354 -21.06 3.37 -26.13
N TYR A 355 -21.77 2.60 -26.97
CA TYR A 355 -21.15 1.79 -28.01
C TYR A 355 -20.68 2.65 -29.19
N GLN A 356 -21.39 3.73 -29.51
CA GLN A 356 -20.98 4.70 -30.52
C GLN A 356 -19.66 5.37 -30.12
N ALA A 357 -19.55 5.85 -28.87
CA ALA A 357 -18.31 6.42 -28.36
C ALA A 357 -17.12 5.44 -28.42
N ALA A 358 -17.35 4.15 -28.10
CA ALA A 358 -16.33 3.12 -28.22
C ALA A 358 -15.92 2.86 -29.70
N LEU A 359 -16.88 2.82 -30.62
CA LEU A 359 -16.60 2.68 -32.06
C LEU A 359 -15.89 3.91 -32.64
N ASP A 360 -16.29 5.12 -32.25
CA ASP A 360 -15.69 6.35 -32.72
C ASP A 360 -14.22 6.42 -32.28
N ARG A 361 -13.95 6.02 -31.03
CA ARG A 361 -12.59 5.89 -30.52
C ARG A 361 -11.79 4.83 -31.29
N LEU A 362 -12.38 3.67 -31.57
CA LEU A 362 -11.76 2.61 -32.39
C LEU A 362 -11.40 3.10 -33.79
N ASN A 363 -12.31 3.84 -34.44
CA ASN A 363 -12.09 4.39 -35.77
C ASN A 363 -10.98 5.45 -35.75
N THR A 364 -10.97 6.32 -34.73
CA THR A 364 -9.94 7.35 -34.54
C THR A 364 -8.55 6.75 -34.29
N GLU A 365 -8.45 5.77 -33.40
CA GLU A 365 -7.19 5.10 -33.09
C GLU A 365 -6.69 4.23 -34.25
N ARG A 366 -7.58 3.66 -35.07
CA ARG A 366 -7.18 2.93 -36.29
C ARG A 366 -6.60 3.88 -37.35
N LEU A 367 -7.15 5.09 -37.46
CA LEU A 367 -6.59 6.14 -38.31
C LEU A 367 -5.20 6.55 -37.82
N SER A 368 -5.01 6.73 -36.52
CA SER A 368 -3.70 7.08 -35.94
C SER A 368 -2.68 5.95 -36.07
N ALA A 369 -3.05 4.69 -35.82
CA ALA A 369 -2.16 3.54 -36.01
C ALA A 369 -1.83 3.30 -37.50
N GLY A 370 -2.77 3.59 -38.41
CA GLY A 370 -2.54 3.58 -39.86
C GLY A 370 -1.65 4.73 -40.32
N GLN A 371 -1.77 5.92 -39.72
CA GLN A 371 -0.85 7.05 -39.90
C GLN A 371 0.53 6.72 -39.35
N LEU A 372 0.63 6.09 -38.17
CA LEU A 372 1.88 5.61 -37.59
C LEU A 372 2.54 4.53 -38.45
N ARG A 373 1.78 3.58 -38.98
CA ARG A 373 2.28 2.56 -39.93
C ARG A 373 2.74 3.17 -41.25
N ARG A 374 2.06 4.21 -41.75
CA ARG A 374 2.49 4.95 -42.95
C ARG A 374 3.74 5.78 -42.68
N ALA A 375 3.86 6.39 -41.50
CA ALA A 375 5.04 7.13 -41.07
C ALA A 375 6.25 6.20 -40.83
N THR A 376 6.04 5.03 -40.20
CA THR A 376 7.11 4.03 -39.95
C THR A 376 7.47 3.23 -41.19
N GLY A 377 6.52 2.94 -42.08
CA GLY A 377 6.78 2.36 -43.40
C GLY A 377 7.54 3.29 -44.33
N SER A 378 7.22 4.60 -44.30
CA SER A 378 7.99 5.66 -44.96
C SER A 378 9.38 5.83 -44.33
N GLY A 379 9.48 5.71 -43.00
CA GLY A 379 10.74 5.73 -42.25
C GLY A 379 11.69 4.57 -42.58
N LEU A 380 11.17 3.37 -42.84
CA LEU A 380 11.98 2.21 -43.26
C LEU A 380 12.47 2.30 -44.71
N ALA A 381 11.72 2.96 -45.61
CA ALA A 381 12.21 3.33 -46.94
C ALA A 381 13.29 4.43 -46.87
N THR A 382 13.17 5.35 -45.91
CA THR A 382 14.11 6.46 -45.68
C THR A 382 15.40 5.99 -44.98
N LYS A 383 15.35 4.95 -44.14
CA LYS A 383 16.52 4.35 -43.48
C LYS A 383 17.46 3.59 -44.43
N ARG A 384 16.99 3.23 -45.64
CA ARG A 384 17.86 2.73 -46.73
C ARG A 384 18.54 3.85 -47.54
N ARG A 385 18.07 5.10 -47.45
CA ARG A 385 18.73 6.27 -48.07
C ARG A 385 19.63 7.05 -47.11
N TYR A 386 19.38 6.98 -45.80
CA TYR A 386 20.20 7.66 -44.78
C TYR A 386 21.58 7.01 -44.49
N SER A 387 21.88 5.86 -45.10
CA SER A 387 23.24 5.27 -45.07
C SER A 387 24.14 5.77 -46.22
N GLN A 388 23.66 6.65 -47.11
CA GLN A 388 24.41 7.14 -48.28
C GLN A 388 24.53 8.66 -48.39
N LEU A 389 23.98 9.45 -47.46
CA LEU A 389 24.11 10.91 -47.47
C LEU A 389 24.32 11.41 -46.04
N SER A 390 25.54 11.24 -45.54
CA SER A 390 26.08 11.99 -44.40
C SER A 390 27.26 12.80 -44.94
N ASP A 391 26.95 13.85 -45.70
CA ASP A 391 27.85 14.99 -45.86
C ASP A 391 27.00 16.23 -46.14
N ASN A 392 27.37 17.32 -45.48
CA ASN A 392 26.78 18.66 -45.48
C ASN A 392 25.64 18.91 -44.49
N GLY A 393 26.03 19.56 -43.39
CA GLY A 393 25.12 20.15 -42.42
C GLY A 393 24.55 21.48 -42.90
N GLU A 394 23.32 21.76 -42.48
CA GLU A 394 22.81 23.11 -42.40
C GLU A 394 21.73 23.20 -41.32
N LYS A 395 21.84 24.25 -40.51
CA LYS A 395 20.95 24.59 -39.40
C LYS A 395 19.59 25.05 -39.93
N ARG A 396 18.48 24.62 -39.31
CA ARG A 396 17.19 25.31 -39.42
C ARG A 396 16.44 25.42 -38.08
N ASN A 397 15.73 26.54 -38.02
CA ASN A 397 15.11 27.28 -36.91
C ASN A 397 13.81 26.60 -36.37
N PRO A 398 13.56 26.54 -35.05
CA PRO A 398 12.36 25.91 -34.50
C PRO A 398 11.30 26.97 -34.14
N GLU A 399 10.52 27.44 -35.12
CA GLU A 399 9.45 28.42 -34.83
C GLU A 399 8.16 28.28 -35.68
N SER A 400 7.89 27.13 -36.32
CA SER A 400 6.71 26.98 -37.19
C SER A 400 5.79 25.78 -36.89
N VAL A 401 5.68 25.31 -35.64
CA VAL A 401 4.80 24.17 -35.27
C VAL A 401 3.91 24.49 -34.05
N ARG A 402 3.48 25.74 -33.88
CA ARG A 402 2.64 26.16 -32.74
C ARG A 402 1.33 26.87 -33.10
N GLN A 403 0.79 26.61 -34.28
CA GLN A 403 -0.57 27.01 -34.65
C GLN A 403 -1.22 25.85 -35.39
N ASP A 404 -1.97 25.01 -34.66
CA ASP A 404 -3.07 24.16 -35.13
C ASP A 404 -3.51 23.21 -34.00
N ALA A 405 -4.11 23.76 -32.93
CA ALA A 405 -4.90 23.02 -31.94
C ALA A 405 -5.67 24.00 -31.03
N ALA A 406 -6.59 24.76 -31.60
CA ALA A 406 -7.63 25.47 -30.86
C ALA A 406 -8.88 25.50 -31.73
N ILE A 407 -10.04 25.38 -31.08
CA ILE A 407 -11.43 25.36 -31.60
C ILE A 407 -12.06 23.96 -31.53
N ALA A 408 -12.85 23.78 -30.46
CA ALA A 408 -14.19 23.15 -30.41
C ALA A 408 -14.35 22.37 -29.11
N PHE A 409 -14.98 22.98 -28.10
CA PHE A 409 -15.94 22.36 -27.18
C PHE A 409 -16.46 23.44 -26.22
N THR A 410 -17.51 24.13 -26.66
CA THR A 410 -18.50 24.77 -25.79
C THR A 410 -19.87 24.23 -26.22
N ASP A 411 -20.77 24.11 -25.25
CA ASP A 411 -22.21 23.82 -25.37
C ASP A 411 -22.61 22.34 -25.51
N VAL A 412 -22.88 21.68 -24.38
CA VAL A 412 -24.14 20.95 -24.06
C VAL A 412 -24.16 20.70 -22.53
N GLU A 413 -24.62 21.68 -21.75
CA GLU A 413 -25.17 21.45 -20.41
C GLU A 413 -26.53 22.15 -20.40
N ASP A 414 -27.62 21.37 -20.52
CA ASP A 414 -28.98 21.66 -20.06
C ASP A 414 -29.93 20.61 -20.67
N GLU A 415 -30.30 19.59 -19.88
CA GLU A 415 -31.56 18.81 -19.96
C GLU A 415 -31.42 17.44 -19.26
N VAL A 416 -31.26 17.41 -17.94
CA VAL A 416 -31.67 16.23 -17.14
C VAL A 416 -32.19 16.69 -15.77
N ASP A 417 -33.33 17.37 -15.73
CA ASP A 417 -34.02 17.64 -14.45
C ASP A 417 -35.56 17.54 -14.53
N ARG A 418 -36.07 16.62 -15.36
CA ARG A 418 -37.50 16.25 -15.34
C ARG A 418 -37.71 14.79 -15.70
N SER A 419 -37.68 13.91 -14.72
CA SER A 419 -38.44 12.63 -14.71
C SER A 419 -38.20 11.90 -13.39
N ARG A 420 -38.79 12.38 -12.29
CA ARG A 420 -38.87 11.60 -11.05
C ARG A 420 -40.09 11.96 -10.21
N GLU A 421 -41.27 11.83 -10.79
CA GLU A 421 -42.53 11.73 -10.05
C GLU A 421 -43.46 10.78 -10.79
N THR A 422 -43.58 9.54 -10.30
CA THR A 422 -44.75 8.63 -10.35
C THR A 422 -44.29 7.16 -10.21
N GLU A 423 -44.26 6.64 -8.99
CA GLU A 423 -44.64 5.25 -8.66
C GLU A 423 -44.56 5.06 -7.12
N GLU A 424 -45.54 5.64 -6.44
CA GLU A 424 -45.99 5.19 -5.13
C GLU A 424 -47.43 4.73 -5.33
N VAL A 425 -47.75 3.48 -4.98
CA VAL A 425 -49.07 2.87 -4.68
C VAL A 425 -48.96 1.37 -5.00
N LEU A 426 -48.69 0.55 -3.98
CA LEU A 426 -49.48 -0.65 -3.64
C LEU A 426 -48.81 -1.49 -2.55
N LEU A 427 -49.64 -1.88 -1.58
CA LEU A 427 -49.46 -2.84 -0.49
C LEU A 427 -48.80 -2.23 0.77
N GLY A 428 -49.50 -1.96 1.85
CA GLY A 428 -50.72 -2.60 2.36
C GLY A 428 -50.41 -3.18 3.74
N GLU A 429 -51.06 -2.58 4.73
CA GLU A 429 -50.94 -2.78 6.17
C GLU A 429 -51.24 -4.23 6.63
N ASN A 430 -50.57 -4.68 7.69
CA ASN A 430 -51.27 -5.25 8.84
C ASN A 430 -50.38 -5.40 10.10
N ALA A 431 -50.89 -4.80 11.19
CA ALA A 431 -50.88 -5.16 12.61
C ALA A 431 -49.74 -6.03 13.21
N GLY A 432 -49.21 -5.80 14.41
CA GLY A 432 -49.62 -4.95 15.52
C GLY A 432 -49.12 -5.56 16.85
N ALA A 433 -49.08 -4.71 17.90
CA ALA A 433 -48.96 -5.04 19.34
C ALA A 433 -47.58 -5.60 19.80
N THR A 434 -46.94 -5.27 20.92
CA THR A 434 -47.20 -4.68 22.25
C THR A 434 -45.82 -4.20 22.76
N GLY A 435 -45.58 -3.10 23.47
CA GLY A 435 -46.04 -2.76 24.82
C GLY A 435 -44.84 -2.62 25.80
N ASN A 436 -44.93 -1.62 26.69
CA ASN A 436 -44.22 -1.39 27.96
C ASN A 436 -42.81 -0.75 28.04
N ASP A 437 -42.82 0.52 28.45
CA ASP A 437 -42.41 1.04 29.79
C ASP A 437 -41.08 0.63 30.44
N GLY A 438 -40.36 1.66 30.92
CA GLY A 438 -39.38 1.53 31.99
C GLY A 438 -38.39 2.70 32.06
N GLY A 439 -38.83 3.86 32.55
CA GLY A 439 -37.92 4.94 32.96
C GLY A 439 -37.28 4.65 34.32
N ILE A 440 -36.04 5.13 34.54
CA ILE A 440 -35.48 5.38 35.88
C ILE A 440 -34.60 6.64 35.83
N SER A 441 -34.94 7.56 36.71
CA SER A 441 -34.29 8.83 37.07
C SER A 441 -33.22 8.64 38.16
N GLY A 442 -32.24 9.55 38.16
CA GLY A 442 -31.65 10.12 39.37
C GLY A 442 -30.40 9.43 39.93
N LEU A 443 -29.35 10.21 40.15
CA LEU A 443 -28.67 10.38 41.43
C LEU A 443 -27.59 11.48 41.29
N GLU A 444 -27.84 12.59 41.97
CA GLU A 444 -26.87 13.63 42.34
C GLU A 444 -26.18 13.17 43.64
N GLU A 445 -24.86 13.38 43.76
CA GLU A 445 -24.17 13.35 45.06
C GLU A 445 -23.21 14.54 45.15
N ASP A 446 -23.56 15.44 46.07
CA ASP A 446 -22.74 16.51 46.63
C ASP A 446 -21.71 15.93 47.61
N ILE A 447 -20.46 16.36 47.53
CA ILE A 447 -19.50 16.25 48.65
C ILE A 447 -18.86 17.62 48.88
N LEU A 448 -19.29 18.25 49.98
CA LEU A 448 -18.62 19.34 50.69
C LEU A 448 -17.46 18.77 51.51
N PHE A 449 -16.30 19.43 51.49
CA PHE A 449 -15.38 19.40 52.64
C PHE A 449 -14.70 20.76 52.78
N ASP A 450 -14.91 21.33 53.96
CA ASP A 450 -14.42 22.61 54.46
C ASP A 450 -13.28 22.34 55.45
N GLY A 451 -12.31 23.25 55.57
CA GLY A 451 -11.29 23.16 56.63
C GLY A 451 -9.96 23.85 56.32
N ALA A 452 -9.85 25.10 56.76
CA ALA A 452 -8.61 25.83 56.97
C ALA A 452 -7.92 25.40 58.28
N ASP A 453 -6.58 25.39 58.34
CA ASP A 453 -5.79 26.34 59.18
C ASP A 453 -4.27 26.08 59.12
N ASP A 454 -3.55 27.20 58.94
CA ASP A 454 -2.33 27.70 59.58
C ASP A 454 -1.00 26.92 59.73
N ASN A 455 0.00 27.57 59.10
CA ASN A 455 1.30 28.06 59.60
C ASN A 455 2.51 27.15 59.86
N ASP A 456 3.60 27.65 59.26
CA ASP A 456 5.03 27.65 59.62
C ASP A 456 5.71 26.30 59.86
N ASP A 457 6.65 25.96 58.97
CA ASP A 457 8.05 25.81 59.38
C ASP A 457 8.99 25.67 58.17
N ASP A 458 10.14 26.29 58.30
CA ASP A 458 11.28 26.34 57.38
C ASP A 458 11.69 24.94 56.87
N ALA A 459 11.15 24.56 55.71
CA ALA A 459 11.61 23.40 54.99
C ALA A 459 12.89 23.75 54.23
N GLU A 460 14.02 23.46 54.86
CA GLU A 460 15.26 23.10 54.19
C GLU A 460 14.90 22.11 53.06
N PHE A 461 14.82 22.63 51.82
CA PHE A 461 14.30 21.90 50.66
C PHE A 461 15.26 20.77 50.33
N SER A 462 15.05 19.61 50.96
CA SER A 462 15.63 18.36 50.50
C SER A 462 15.24 18.22 49.04
N ASP A 463 16.25 18.01 48.21
CA ASP A 463 16.07 17.63 46.83
C ASP A 463 15.03 16.53 46.79
N GLU A 464 13.81 16.84 46.34
CA GLU A 464 12.80 15.84 46.01
C GLU A 464 13.52 14.77 45.20
N ASP A 465 13.73 13.66 45.89
CA ASP A 465 14.67 12.62 45.55
C ASP A 465 14.56 12.32 44.06
N PHE A 466 15.62 12.66 43.33
CA PHE A 466 16.02 11.99 42.09
C PHE A 466 16.42 10.54 42.43
N THR A 467 15.60 9.82 43.20
CA THR A 467 15.79 8.40 43.40
C THR A 467 15.44 7.73 42.09
N ASP A 468 16.51 7.27 41.44
CA ASP A 468 16.61 6.47 40.22
C ASP A 468 15.83 5.13 40.28
N LYS A 469 14.86 5.00 41.19
CA LYS A 469 14.05 3.79 41.43
C LYS A 469 12.78 3.72 40.58
N SER A 470 12.50 4.75 39.78
CA SER A 470 11.63 4.63 38.61
C SER A 470 12.46 4.86 37.35
N ALA A 471 13.53 4.07 37.22
CA ALA A 471 14.11 3.80 35.92
C ALA A 471 12.93 3.57 34.96
N ILE A 472 12.89 4.37 33.91
CA ILE A 472 11.86 4.29 32.89
C ILE A 472 11.92 2.86 32.36
N ASP A 473 11.04 1.99 32.85
CA ASP A 473 10.97 0.60 32.43
C ASP A 473 10.61 0.61 30.94
N SER A 474 11.65 0.44 30.13
CA SER A 474 11.60 0.33 28.68
C SER A 474 10.97 -1.02 28.32
N GLN A 475 9.66 -1.13 28.52
CA GLN A 475 8.87 -2.23 27.99
C GLN A 475 7.94 -1.67 26.93
N SER A 476 8.35 -1.71 25.66
CA SER A 476 7.49 -2.04 24.51
C SER A 476 8.00 -1.65 23.12
N GLU A 477 9.26 -1.24 22.91
CA GLU A 477 9.91 -1.29 21.58
C GLU A 477 11.43 -1.50 21.73
N ASP A 478 11.84 -2.61 22.33
CA ASP A 478 13.23 -3.07 22.16
C ASP A 478 13.45 -3.40 20.68
N GLU A 479 14.12 -2.49 19.96
CA GLU A 479 15.07 -2.93 18.95
C GLU A 479 15.91 -4.00 19.64
N ALA A 480 15.75 -5.25 19.18
CA ALA A 480 16.36 -6.41 19.81
C ALA A 480 17.77 -6.06 20.26
N PRO A 481 18.09 -6.16 21.56
CA PRO A 481 19.43 -5.83 22.05
C PRO A 481 20.41 -6.54 21.13
N GLN A 482 21.51 -5.87 20.77
CA GLN A 482 22.69 -6.55 20.27
C GLN A 482 23.11 -7.53 21.38
N LYS A 483 22.47 -8.70 21.39
CA LYS A 483 22.75 -9.77 22.32
C LYS A 483 24.19 -10.14 22.06
N SER A 484 24.99 -10.06 23.12
CA SER A 484 26.32 -10.64 23.16
C SER A 484 26.28 -12.02 22.49
N ASN A 485 27.27 -12.27 21.63
CA ASN A 485 27.31 -13.37 20.67
C ASN A 485 27.42 -14.78 21.32
N ASN A 486 27.09 -14.92 22.61
CA ASN A 486 27.32 -16.12 23.41
C ASN A 486 25.99 -16.73 23.85
N GLY A 487 25.31 -17.41 22.93
CA GLY A 487 24.17 -18.25 23.26
C GLY A 487 23.31 -18.57 22.03
N SER A 488 23.45 -19.79 21.51
CA SER A 488 22.76 -20.33 20.33
C SER A 488 21.25 -20.55 20.51
N SER A 489 20.53 -19.60 21.13
CA SER A 489 19.07 -19.61 21.11
C SER A 489 18.61 -19.05 19.75
N GLY A 490 18.11 -19.93 18.89
CA GLY A 490 17.62 -19.57 17.57
C GLY A 490 16.58 -18.44 17.66
N LYS A 491 16.74 -17.41 16.82
CA LYS A 491 15.79 -16.30 16.74
C LYS A 491 14.38 -16.85 16.51
N ALA A 492 13.44 -16.48 17.39
CA ALA A 492 12.03 -16.87 17.26
C ALA A 492 11.51 -16.54 15.86
N THR A 493 10.96 -17.53 15.18
CA THR A 493 10.36 -17.38 13.85
C THR A 493 9.16 -16.42 13.92
N PRO A 494 8.78 -15.77 12.80
CA PRO A 494 7.58 -14.93 12.77
C PRO A 494 6.31 -15.65 13.26
N ALA A 495 6.20 -16.95 12.98
CA ALA A 495 5.10 -17.79 13.47
C ALA A 495 5.13 -17.94 15.00
N GLN A 496 6.31 -18.16 15.60
CA GLN A 496 6.46 -18.21 17.07
C GLN A 496 6.14 -16.86 17.72
N LYS A 497 6.55 -15.75 17.10
CA LYS A 497 6.18 -14.40 17.58
C LYS A 497 4.67 -14.16 17.53
N GLN A 498 4.02 -14.58 16.44
CA GLN A 498 2.57 -14.44 16.29
C GLN A 498 1.79 -15.38 17.23
N GLN A 499 2.30 -16.59 17.47
CA GLN A 499 1.75 -17.51 18.44
C GLN A 499 1.86 -16.94 19.85
N LYS A 500 3.03 -16.40 20.23
CA LYS A 500 3.22 -15.72 21.50
C LYS A 500 2.27 -14.54 21.67
N LEU A 501 2.16 -13.66 20.66
CA LEU A 501 1.21 -12.54 20.71
C LEU A 501 -0.24 -12.99 20.86
N SER A 502 -0.62 -14.10 20.23
CA SER A 502 -1.97 -14.65 20.36
C SER A 502 -2.19 -15.21 21.77
N GLN A 503 -1.19 -15.92 22.31
CA GLN A 503 -1.22 -16.42 23.68
C GLN A 503 -1.31 -15.26 24.69
N ASP A 504 -0.40 -14.29 24.59
CA ASP A 504 -0.38 -13.07 25.42
C ASP A 504 -1.74 -12.34 25.33
N PHE A 505 -2.39 -12.31 24.16
CA PHE A 505 -3.72 -11.73 23.98
C PHE A 505 -4.82 -12.52 24.72
N PHE A 506 -4.80 -13.85 24.68
CA PHE A 506 -5.77 -14.68 25.39
C PHE A 506 -5.55 -14.72 26.91
N GLU A 507 -4.35 -14.38 27.37
CA GLU A 507 -4.03 -14.21 28.80
C GLU A 507 -4.54 -12.88 29.38
N LEU A 508 -4.99 -11.93 28.54
CA LEU A 508 -5.57 -10.68 29.01
C LEU A 508 -6.97 -10.89 29.64
N PRO A 509 -7.37 -10.08 30.63
CA PRO A 509 -8.76 -9.99 31.08
C PRO A 509 -9.75 -9.76 29.92
N PRO A 510 -10.98 -10.33 29.97
CA PRO A 510 -11.96 -10.25 28.88
C PRO A 510 -12.27 -8.82 28.39
N GLU A 511 -12.26 -7.85 29.30
CA GLU A 511 -12.48 -6.43 29.01
C GLU A 511 -11.35 -5.88 28.11
N LEU A 512 -10.10 -6.27 28.41
CA LEU A 512 -8.92 -5.87 27.64
C LEU A 512 -8.82 -6.64 26.30
N GLN A 513 -9.29 -7.89 26.24
CA GLN A 513 -9.41 -8.62 24.97
C GLN A 513 -10.38 -7.94 24.02
N THR A 514 -11.54 -7.51 24.55
CA THR A 514 -12.56 -6.78 23.78
C THR A 514 -11.98 -5.48 23.23
N ILE A 515 -11.26 -4.73 24.08
CA ILE A 515 -10.53 -3.53 23.64
C ILE A 515 -9.51 -3.87 22.54
N GLY A 516 -8.70 -4.92 22.72
CA GLY A 516 -7.69 -5.32 21.73
C GLY A 516 -8.29 -5.72 20.37
N GLN A 517 -9.40 -6.45 20.35
CA GLN A 517 -10.12 -6.80 19.12
C GLN A 517 -10.66 -5.55 18.41
N HIS A 518 -11.26 -4.63 19.16
CA HIS A 518 -11.76 -3.38 18.61
C HIS A 518 -10.64 -2.46 18.11
N GLN A 519 -9.46 -2.48 18.75
CA GLN A 519 -8.33 -1.66 18.33
C GLN A 519 -7.82 -2.05 16.95
N ALA A 520 -7.73 -3.34 16.60
CA ALA A 520 -7.31 -3.74 15.25
C ALA A 520 -8.26 -3.20 14.17
N ALA A 521 -9.58 -3.34 14.37
CA ALA A 521 -10.58 -2.80 13.45
C ALA A 521 -10.58 -1.25 13.43
N LYS A 522 -10.34 -0.61 14.58
CA LYS A 522 -10.22 0.86 14.68
C LYS A 522 -8.98 1.37 13.95
N LEU A 523 -7.84 0.69 14.07
CA LEU A 523 -6.60 1.00 13.35
C LEU A 523 -6.76 0.81 11.85
N ALA A 524 -7.41 -0.26 11.40
CA ALA A 524 -7.70 -0.47 9.98
C ALA A 524 -8.58 0.68 9.43
N ARG A 525 -9.67 1.02 10.12
CA ARG A 525 -10.53 2.16 9.75
C ARG A 525 -9.78 3.50 9.79
N ALA A 526 -8.92 3.71 10.78
CA ALA A 526 -8.10 4.90 10.87
C ALA A 526 -7.08 4.98 9.72
N ALA A 527 -6.50 3.85 9.30
CA ALA A 527 -5.60 3.78 8.15
C ALA A 527 -6.33 4.12 6.85
N ASP A 528 -7.53 3.56 6.63
CA ASP A 528 -8.34 3.84 5.44
C ASP A 528 -8.85 5.30 5.42
N SER A 529 -9.29 5.82 6.57
CA SER A 529 -9.70 7.22 6.71
C SER A 529 -8.54 8.17 6.47
N SER A 530 -7.38 7.90 7.08
CA SER A 530 -6.15 8.69 6.88
C SER A 530 -5.74 8.69 5.41
N LYS A 531 -5.80 7.54 4.75
CA LYS A 531 -5.52 7.41 3.32
C LYS A 531 -6.51 8.23 2.47
N GLY A 532 -7.81 8.17 2.77
CA GLY A 532 -8.81 9.00 2.11
C GLY A 532 -8.55 10.49 2.30
N TRP A 533 -8.20 10.89 3.53
CA TRP A 533 -7.88 12.28 3.85
C TRP A 533 -6.62 12.77 3.14
N VAL A 534 -5.54 11.98 3.12
CA VAL A 534 -4.29 12.33 2.44
C VAL A 534 -4.53 12.49 0.94
N ARG A 535 -5.25 11.56 0.29
CA ARG A 535 -5.64 11.71 -1.12
C ARG A 535 -6.39 12.99 -1.41
N LYS A 536 -7.32 13.37 -0.53
CA LYS A 536 -8.16 14.55 -0.68
C LYS A 536 -7.41 15.86 -0.46
N HIS A 537 -6.49 15.92 0.52
CA HIS A 537 -5.89 17.19 0.99
C HIS A 537 -4.39 17.32 0.76
N ARG A 538 -3.73 16.25 0.32
CA ARG A 538 -2.30 16.17 0.07
C ARG A 538 -2.08 15.54 -1.30
N SER A 539 -2.33 16.34 -2.34
CA SER A 539 -2.05 16.01 -3.73
C SER A 539 -0.63 15.46 -3.89
N GLN A 540 -0.51 14.47 -4.77
CA GLN A 540 0.79 13.94 -5.17
C GLN A 540 1.68 15.05 -5.71
N ILE A 541 2.97 14.98 -5.40
CA ILE A 541 3.97 15.90 -5.92
C ILE A 541 4.47 15.30 -7.23
N GLN A 542 3.77 15.61 -8.31
CA GLN A 542 3.96 14.99 -9.62
C GLN A 542 5.15 15.54 -10.41
N GLU A 543 5.68 16.70 -10.01
CA GLU A 543 6.75 17.43 -10.69
C GLU A 543 7.74 18.00 -9.67
N LEU A 544 9.01 18.11 -10.06
CA LEU A 544 10.07 18.65 -9.20
C LEU A 544 9.87 20.16 -8.97
N ASP A 545 9.39 20.89 -9.99
CA ASP A 545 9.12 22.32 -9.97
C ASP A 545 8.17 22.75 -8.84
N ILE A 546 7.24 21.86 -8.43
CA ILE A 546 6.37 22.10 -7.28
C ILE A 546 7.19 22.25 -5.99
N LEU A 547 8.23 21.43 -5.81
CA LEU A 547 9.15 21.54 -4.68
C LEU A 547 10.05 22.77 -4.85
N GLU A 548 10.52 23.07 -6.06
CA GLU A 548 11.32 24.27 -6.31
C GLU A 548 10.59 25.55 -5.92
N GLY A 549 9.29 25.63 -6.20
CA GLY A 549 8.44 26.76 -5.80
C GLY A 549 8.31 26.94 -4.28
N TRP A 550 8.75 26.00 -3.46
CA TRP A 550 8.81 26.16 -1.99
C TRP A 550 10.14 26.74 -1.52
N ILE A 551 11.14 26.84 -2.38
CA ILE A 551 12.47 27.35 -2.06
C ILE A 551 12.47 28.86 -2.32
N PRO A 552 12.69 29.71 -1.29
CA PRO A 552 12.74 31.16 -1.49
C PRO A 552 13.76 31.57 -2.56
N THR A 553 13.34 32.43 -3.47
CA THR A 553 14.16 32.91 -4.57
C THR A 553 14.83 34.25 -4.23
N ALA A 554 15.82 34.66 -5.03
CA ALA A 554 16.39 36.00 -4.91
C ALA A 554 15.34 37.09 -5.22
N GLU A 555 14.43 36.81 -6.15
CA GLU A 555 13.36 37.74 -6.52
C GLU A 555 12.41 38.03 -5.36
N ASP A 556 12.13 37.03 -4.51
CA ASP A 556 11.28 37.23 -3.33
C ASP A 556 11.94 38.20 -2.35
N ALA A 557 13.23 38.00 -2.04
CA ALA A 557 14.00 38.90 -1.17
C ALA A 557 14.16 40.32 -1.77
N MET A 558 14.29 40.43 -3.09
CA MET A 558 14.36 41.72 -3.78
C MET A 558 13.02 42.47 -3.75
N LYS A 559 11.88 41.77 -3.89
CA LYS A 559 10.55 42.37 -3.77
C LYS A 559 10.31 42.93 -2.37
N ASP A 560 10.85 42.28 -1.34
CA ASP A 560 10.77 42.74 0.04
C ASP A 560 11.70 43.94 0.34
N GLY A 561 12.55 44.33 -0.62
CA GLY A 561 13.47 45.46 -0.49
C GLY A 561 14.66 45.23 0.45
N THR A 562 14.79 44.02 1.01
CA THR A 562 15.88 43.62 1.93
C THR A 562 17.14 43.14 1.19
N TRP A 563 17.03 42.89 -0.11
CA TRP A 563 18.11 42.39 -0.95
C TRP A 563 18.14 43.14 -2.29
N THR A 564 19.32 43.48 -2.79
CA THR A 564 19.50 44.19 -4.06
C THR A 564 20.10 43.29 -5.12
N GLN A 565 19.89 43.61 -6.41
CA GLN A 565 20.51 42.87 -7.51
C GLN A 565 22.05 42.86 -7.39
N GLN A 566 22.65 43.99 -6.97
CA GLN A 566 24.10 44.07 -6.77
C GLN A 566 24.58 43.10 -5.67
N GLN A 567 23.83 42.96 -4.56
CA GLN A 567 24.14 41.99 -3.51
C GLN A 567 23.98 40.56 -4.03
N GLU A 568 22.94 40.27 -4.81
CA GLU A 568 22.77 38.94 -5.43
C GLU A 568 23.92 38.60 -6.38
N ASP A 569 24.38 39.56 -7.19
CA ASP A 569 25.50 39.33 -8.12
C ASP A 569 26.80 39.00 -7.37
N VAL A 570 27.10 39.74 -6.29
CA VAL A 570 28.26 39.47 -5.42
C VAL A 570 28.12 38.11 -4.73
N PHE A 571 26.93 37.79 -4.23
CA PHE A 571 26.63 36.51 -3.60
C PHE A 571 26.81 35.33 -4.56
N GLN A 572 26.27 35.43 -5.78
CA GLN A 572 26.41 34.41 -6.83
C GLN A 572 27.86 34.24 -7.27
N GLN A 573 28.64 35.32 -7.33
CA GLN A 573 30.07 35.24 -7.60
C GLN A 573 30.81 34.46 -6.50
N GLY A 574 30.49 34.73 -5.23
CA GLY A 574 31.07 34.01 -4.09
C GLY A 574 30.67 32.52 -4.03
N LEU A 575 29.54 32.13 -4.62
CA LEU A 575 29.10 30.74 -4.68
C LEU A 575 29.88 29.88 -5.69
N GLN A 576 30.53 30.48 -6.70
CA GLN A 576 31.28 29.72 -7.72
C GLN A 576 32.42 28.91 -7.08
N ASP A 577 33.06 29.50 -6.08
CA ASP A 577 34.19 28.92 -5.35
C ASP A 577 33.75 28.28 -4.02
N ASP A 578 32.45 28.11 -3.77
CA ASP A 578 31.96 27.53 -2.52
C ASP A 578 32.25 26.02 -2.46
N PRO A 579 33.13 25.56 -1.54
CA PRO A 579 33.56 24.17 -1.48
C PRO A 579 32.44 23.23 -1.04
N TYR A 580 31.47 23.71 -0.26
CA TYR A 580 30.33 22.91 0.18
C TYR A 580 29.33 22.72 -0.96
N LEU A 581 29.05 23.76 -1.76
CA LEU A 581 28.20 23.64 -2.93
C LEU A 581 28.79 22.65 -3.95
N GLN A 582 30.11 22.67 -4.19
CA GLN A 582 30.80 21.69 -5.03
C GLN A 582 30.66 20.27 -4.46
N TYR A 583 30.75 20.11 -3.14
CA TYR A 583 30.47 18.83 -2.48
C TYR A 583 29.02 18.38 -2.70
N LEU A 584 28.02 19.25 -2.55
CA LEU A 584 26.60 18.91 -2.80
C LEU A 584 26.33 18.47 -4.23
N GLN A 585 27.05 19.02 -5.22
CA GLN A 585 26.91 18.61 -6.62
C GLN A 585 27.46 17.19 -6.88
N SER A 586 28.43 16.74 -6.08
CA SER A 586 29.08 15.43 -6.23
C SER A 586 28.62 14.37 -5.21
N VAL A 587 27.86 14.76 -4.18
CA VAL A 587 27.46 13.86 -3.10
C VAL A 587 26.62 12.69 -3.60
N SER A 588 26.94 11.49 -3.14
CA SER A 588 26.18 10.28 -3.48
C SER A 588 25.46 9.68 -2.27
N ILE A 589 24.25 9.17 -2.47
CA ILE A 589 23.48 8.51 -1.43
C ILE A 589 23.98 7.06 -1.30
N PRO A 590 24.48 6.61 -0.13
CA PRO A 590 24.94 5.25 0.03
C PRO A 590 23.84 4.23 -0.33
N ARG A 591 24.17 3.22 -1.15
CA ARG A 591 23.19 2.19 -1.60
C ARG A 591 22.45 1.46 -0.46
N GLY A 592 23.05 1.39 0.72
CA GLY A 592 22.45 0.82 1.92
C GLY A 592 21.40 1.73 2.58
N ASN A 593 21.41 3.03 2.27
CA ASN A 593 20.55 4.04 2.86
C ASN A 593 19.23 4.17 2.10
N LYS A 594 18.43 3.09 2.15
CA LYS A 594 17.11 3.04 1.51
C LYS A 594 16.06 3.96 2.16
N GLY A 595 16.38 4.61 3.29
CA GLY A 595 15.45 5.46 4.04
C GLY A 595 15.48 6.94 3.64
N PHE A 596 16.59 7.41 3.06
CA PHE A 596 16.81 8.84 2.81
C PHE A 596 15.80 9.45 1.82
N ILE A 597 15.72 8.94 0.58
CA ILE A 597 14.75 9.44 -0.41
C ILE A 597 13.30 9.26 0.08
N PRO A 598 12.89 8.09 0.65
CA PRO A 598 11.55 7.94 1.21
C PRO A 598 11.22 8.94 2.33
N MET A 599 12.19 9.34 3.16
CA MET A 599 12.00 10.39 4.15
C MET A 599 11.62 11.71 3.48
N TRP A 600 12.40 12.13 2.49
CA TRP A 600 12.13 13.36 1.73
C TRP A 600 10.72 13.36 1.13
N LYS A 601 10.36 12.30 0.41
CA LYS A 601 9.02 12.17 -0.18
C LYS A 601 7.91 12.30 0.85
N LYS A 602 8.03 11.59 1.97
CA LYS A 602 7.01 11.56 3.01
C LYS A 602 6.84 12.91 3.69
N ILE A 603 7.96 13.54 4.09
CA ILE A 603 7.93 14.82 4.80
C ILE A 603 7.41 15.91 3.85
N CYS A 604 7.92 15.98 2.61
CA CYS A 604 7.46 16.95 1.61
C CYS A 604 5.96 16.79 1.31
N LYS A 605 5.49 15.56 1.05
CA LYS A 605 4.08 15.33 0.75
C LYS A 605 3.16 15.67 1.93
N LEU A 606 3.45 15.12 3.10
CA LEU A 606 2.50 15.15 4.22
C LEU A 606 2.58 16.45 5.03
N ARG A 607 3.77 17.04 5.15
CA ARG A 607 4.01 18.26 5.91
C ARG A 607 4.25 19.50 5.07
N ARG A 608 4.44 19.37 3.75
CA ARG A 608 4.70 20.51 2.85
C ARG A 608 5.92 21.33 3.28
N CYS A 609 6.95 20.65 3.77
CA CYS A 609 8.24 21.25 4.12
C CYS A 609 9.39 20.30 3.76
N PHE A 610 10.61 20.81 3.73
CA PHE A 610 11.79 19.99 3.53
C PHE A 610 12.29 19.40 4.86
N PRO A 611 12.93 18.22 4.86
CA PRO A 611 13.62 17.72 6.05
C PRO A 611 14.68 18.73 6.56
N THR A 612 15.36 19.42 5.63
CA THR A 612 16.29 20.52 5.89
C THR A 612 15.61 21.84 6.27
N SER A 613 14.28 21.89 6.38
CA SER A 613 13.56 22.95 7.09
C SER A 613 13.37 22.62 8.58
N ILE A 614 13.69 21.39 8.99
CA ILE A 614 13.64 20.92 10.39
C ILE A 614 15.04 20.95 10.99
N ILE A 615 15.99 20.28 10.32
CA ILE A 615 17.40 20.22 10.74
C ILE A 615 18.20 21.15 9.81
N SER A 616 18.42 22.39 10.25
CA SER A 616 19.10 23.42 9.47
C SER A 616 19.75 24.50 10.33
N PRO A 617 20.84 25.14 9.85
CA PRO A 617 21.47 26.24 10.56
C PRO A 617 20.52 27.40 10.89
N LEU A 618 19.54 27.68 10.02
CA LEU A 618 18.48 28.68 10.27
C LEU A 618 17.63 28.34 11.50
N ASN A 619 17.49 27.05 11.79
CA ASN A 619 16.84 26.56 12.98
C ASN A 619 17.82 26.24 14.11
N TYR A 620 19.07 26.68 14.00
CA TYR A 620 20.13 26.41 14.95
C TYR A 620 20.35 24.90 15.17
N LEU A 621 20.10 24.07 14.17
CA LEU A 621 20.28 22.61 14.20
C LEU A 621 21.11 22.15 13.01
N GLU A 622 22.00 21.19 13.18
CA GLU A 622 22.72 20.57 12.08
C GLU A 622 22.88 19.07 12.33
N TYR A 623 23.00 18.29 11.27
CA TYR A 623 23.29 16.87 11.44
C TYR A 623 24.70 16.67 12.00
N HIS A 624 24.83 15.77 12.97
CA HIS A 624 26.13 15.53 13.61
C HIS A 624 27.18 14.93 12.67
N GLY A 625 26.77 14.15 11.65
CA GLY A 625 27.71 13.55 10.69
C GLY A 625 28.53 14.63 9.98
N ARG A 626 29.84 14.41 9.83
CA ARG A 626 30.77 15.37 9.26
C ARG A 626 31.40 14.85 7.98
N VAL A 627 31.66 15.78 7.06
CA VAL A 627 32.35 15.57 5.81
C VAL A 627 33.49 16.58 5.70
N THR A 628 34.64 16.11 5.22
CA THR A 628 35.79 16.96 4.93
C THR A 628 35.67 17.46 3.50
N LEU A 629 35.64 18.78 3.32
CA LEU A 629 35.54 19.42 2.02
C LEU A 629 36.92 19.51 1.33
N ALA A 630 36.92 19.92 0.07
CA ALA A 630 38.14 19.98 -0.75
C ALA A 630 39.21 20.95 -0.19
N ASP A 631 38.79 21.98 0.54
CA ASP A 631 39.65 22.96 1.21
C ASP A 631 40.11 22.50 2.61
N GLY A 632 39.72 21.30 3.04
CA GLY A 632 40.05 20.73 4.36
C GLY A 632 39.08 21.14 5.49
N THR A 633 38.12 22.02 5.22
CA THR A 633 37.10 22.38 6.21
C THR A 633 36.14 21.23 6.49
N GLN A 634 35.54 21.20 7.69
CA GLN A 634 34.54 20.20 8.07
C GLN A 634 33.14 20.83 7.99
N ALA A 635 32.23 20.20 7.28
CA ALA A 635 30.83 20.61 7.19
C ALA A 635 29.90 19.47 7.64
N ALA A 636 28.63 19.80 7.93
CA ALA A 636 27.61 18.80 8.20
C ALA A 636 27.31 17.97 6.93
N ASP A 637 27.16 16.65 7.08
CA ASP A 637 26.78 15.79 5.96
C ASP A 637 25.29 15.97 5.63
N PRO A 638 24.92 16.36 4.39
CA PRO A 638 23.53 16.45 3.96
C PRO A 638 22.87 15.07 3.82
N VAL A 639 23.64 13.97 3.72
CA VAL A 639 23.14 12.61 3.54
C VAL A 639 23.09 11.87 4.88
N TRP A 640 21.96 12.00 5.56
CA TRP A 640 21.80 11.43 6.90
C TRP A 640 21.69 9.92 6.88
N THR A 641 22.20 9.26 7.93
CA THR A 641 22.08 7.80 8.06
C THR A 641 20.62 7.33 8.04
N ARG A 642 20.43 6.05 7.72
CA ARG A 642 19.09 5.43 7.72
C ARG A 642 18.38 5.56 9.06
N GLY A 643 19.08 5.31 10.18
CA GLY A 643 18.51 5.39 11.51
C GLY A 643 18.03 6.80 11.87
N PHE A 644 18.81 7.81 11.50
CA PHE A 644 18.41 9.21 11.65
C PHE A 644 17.18 9.53 10.79
N SER A 645 17.21 9.15 9.50
CA SER A 645 16.12 9.38 8.56
C SER A 645 14.80 8.74 9.01
N ASP A 646 14.85 7.46 9.41
CA ASP A 646 13.67 6.71 9.85
C ASP A 646 13.06 7.32 11.12
N ARG A 647 13.89 7.78 12.08
CA ARG A 647 13.42 8.46 13.30
C ARG A 647 12.86 9.85 13.03
N LEU A 648 13.49 10.63 12.14
CA LEU A 648 12.97 11.95 11.80
C LEU A 648 11.60 11.84 11.12
N VAL A 649 11.41 10.88 10.20
CA VAL A 649 10.08 10.59 9.60
C VAL A 649 9.07 10.24 10.68
N ARG A 650 9.46 9.35 11.60
CA ARG A 650 8.59 8.89 12.69
C ARG A 650 8.08 10.07 13.50
N LEU A 651 9.00 10.88 14.03
CA LEU A 651 8.66 12.10 14.74
C LEU A 651 7.77 12.97 13.85
N THR A 652 8.28 13.43 12.71
CA THR A 652 7.63 14.44 11.86
C THR A 652 6.17 14.10 11.54
N LEU A 653 5.89 12.82 11.28
CA LEU A 653 4.53 12.37 10.96
C LEU A 653 3.71 11.99 12.19
N GLY A 654 4.31 11.33 13.17
CA GLY A 654 3.59 10.70 14.28
C GLY A 654 3.53 11.51 15.57
N GLY A 655 4.25 12.62 15.67
CA GLY A 655 4.32 13.42 16.90
C GLY A 655 3.10 14.33 17.13
N PRO A 656 2.88 14.77 18.38
CA PRO A 656 1.72 15.56 18.79
C PRO A 656 1.71 17.02 18.32
N TRP A 657 2.69 17.45 17.53
CA TRP A 657 2.80 18.82 17.02
C TRP A 657 1.95 19.11 15.78
N GLY A 658 1.30 18.11 15.19
CA GLY A 658 0.44 18.31 14.02
C GLY A 658 1.18 18.94 12.85
N THR A 659 0.75 20.12 12.39
CA THR A 659 1.39 20.89 11.31
C THR A 659 2.45 21.87 11.80
N ASN A 660 2.63 22.05 13.12
CA ASN A 660 3.58 22.99 13.69
C ASN A 660 4.99 22.38 13.74
N ILE A 661 5.71 22.48 12.62
CA ILE A 661 7.07 21.94 12.49
C ILE A 661 8.09 22.75 13.30
N THR A 662 7.83 24.03 13.54
CA THR A 662 8.63 24.90 14.42
C THR A 662 8.66 24.34 15.85
N LEU A 663 7.54 23.82 16.33
CA LEU A 663 7.45 23.18 17.64
C LEU A 663 8.23 21.85 17.72
N LEU A 664 8.20 21.00 16.68
CA LEU A 664 9.06 19.82 16.62
C LEU A 664 10.53 20.22 16.70
N THR A 665 10.92 21.20 15.89
CA THR A 665 12.28 21.74 15.83
C THR A 665 12.73 22.26 17.19
N LEU A 666 11.85 22.97 17.91
CA LEU A 666 12.07 23.41 19.28
C LEU A 666 12.36 22.24 20.23
N PHE A 667 11.60 21.16 20.18
CA PHE A 667 11.82 20.01 21.06
C PHE A 667 13.11 19.26 20.75
N ILE A 668 13.50 19.15 19.48
CA ILE A 668 14.81 18.60 19.08
C ILE A 668 15.92 19.50 19.65
N ARG A 669 15.81 20.82 19.48
CA ARG A 669 16.75 21.80 20.03
C ARG A 669 16.86 21.71 21.54
N TYR A 670 15.72 21.63 22.24
CA TYR A 670 15.66 21.50 23.68
C TYR A 670 16.28 20.18 24.18
N ALA A 671 16.11 19.08 23.44
CA ALA A 671 16.75 17.81 23.76
C ALA A 671 18.29 17.90 23.66
N VAL A 672 18.80 18.49 22.58
CA VAL A 672 20.26 18.67 22.41
C VAL A 672 20.82 19.61 23.50
N ALA A 673 20.13 20.72 23.76
CA ALA A 673 20.53 21.69 24.78
C ALA A 673 20.57 21.07 26.18
N CYS A 674 19.61 20.19 26.51
CA CYS A 674 19.66 19.39 27.73
C CYS A 674 20.85 18.43 27.75
N ARG A 675 21.09 17.70 26.66
CA ARG A 675 22.17 16.71 26.55
C ARG A 675 23.55 17.32 26.76
N ILE A 676 23.80 18.52 26.26
CA ILE A 676 25.10 19.18 26.40
C ILE A 676 25.17 20.13 27.60
N ASN A 677 24.15 20.13 28.47
CA ASN A 677 24.04 21.04 29.61
C ASN A 677 24.28 22.52 29.21
N ASP A 678 23.60 22.97 28.14
CA ASP A 678 23.85 24.28 27.55
C ASP A 678 23.49 25.42 28.53
N ARG A 679 24.46 26.32 28.73
CA ARG A 679 24.37 27.52 29.57
C ARG A 679 24.25 28.81 28.79
N ARG A 680 24.39 28.76 27.47
CA ARG A 680 24.19 29.90 26.56
C ARG A 680 22.72 30.29 26.46
N ALA A 681 22.45 31.43 25.85
CA ALA A 681 21.11 31.83 25.44
C ALA A 681 20.61 30.90 24.33
N VAL A 682 19.67 30.02 24.65
CA VAL A 682 19.17 29.00 23.73
C VAL A 682 18.09 29.62 22.84
N PRO A 683 18.27 29.68 21.50
CA PRO A 683 17.23 30.18 20.60
C PRO A 683 15.92 29.42 20.81
N PHE A 684 14.85 30.14 21.15
CA PHE A 684 13.58 29.54 21.60
C PHE A 684 12.38 30.10 20.82
N ALA A 685 12.44 29.98 19.49
CA ALA A 685 11.31 30.32 18.63
C ALA A 685 10.21 29.24 18.74
N HIS A 686 8.96 29.69 18.93
CA HIS A 686 7.77 28.86 18.85
C HIS A 686 6.62 29.64 18.19
N GLU A 687 5.78 28.93 17.45
CA GLU A 687 4.56 29.45 16.81
C GLU A 687 3.34 28.97 17.60
N THR A 688 3.28 29.32 18.88
CA THR A 688 2.16 28.97 19.76
C THR A 688 1.78 30.19 20.59
N ASP A 689 0.55 30.23 21.05
CA ASP A 689 -0.02 31.22 21.98
C ASP A 689 0.22 30.85 23.45
N SER A 690 1.13 29.91 23.71
CA SER A 690 1.32 29.36 25.05
C SER A 690 2.15 30.29 25.93
N LYS A 691 1.50 30.91 26.93
CA LYS A 691 2.17 31.70 27.98
C LYS A 691 3.33 30.95 28.67
N PHE A 692 3.22 29.63 28.81
CA PHE A 692 4.31 28.80 29.34
C PHE A 692 5.54 28.83 28.42
N LEU A 693 5.35 28.66 27.11
CA LEU A 693 6.44 28.71 26.14
C LEU A 693 7.01 30.12 26.00
N ASP A 694 6.19 31.17 26.09
CA ASP A 694 6.67 32.55 26.13
C ASP A 694 7.55 32.79 27.35
N THR A 695 7.14 32.31 28.52
CA THR A 695 7.93 32.41 29.75
C THR A 695 9.23 31.61 29.64
N MET A 696 9.18 30.42 29.04
CA MET A 696 10.38 29.64 28.74
C MET A 696 11.32 30.37 27.77
N ARG A 697 10.80 30.98 26.70
CA ARG A 697 11.58 31.80 25.76
C ARG A 697 12.27 32.94 26.49
N MET A 698 11.52 33.66 27.32
CA MET A 698 12.04 34.78 28.10
C MET A 698 13.20 34.31 28.98
N ARG A 699 13.04 33.19 29.71
CA ARG A 699 14.06 32.68 30.65
C ARG A 699 15.24 31.94 29.99
N LEU A 700 15.04 31.31 28.84
CA LEU A 700 16.09 30.54 28.15
C LEU A 700 16.88 31.34 27.11
N TYR A 701 16.29 32.41 26.57
CA TYR A 701 16.88 33.19 25.50
C TYR A 701 17.10 34.65 25.92
N VAL A 702 16.05 35.37 26.29
CA VAL A 702 16.09 36.84 26.50
C VAL A 702 16.81 37.22 27.79
N SER A 703 16.46 36.57 28.91
CA SER A 703 16.99 36.82 30.24
C SER A 703 17.73 35.58 30.77
N ARG A 704 18.60 35.00 29.94
CA ARG A 704 19.27 33.73 30.25
C ARG A 704 20.20 33.87 31.47
N ASP A 705 19.91 33.09 32.51
CA ASP A 705 20.81 32.89 33.66
C ASP A 705 21.76 31.72 33.38
N SER A 706 23.02 32.01 33.06
CA SER A 706 24.03 31.00 32.73
C SER A 706 24.50 30.18 33.94
N SER A 707 24.20 30.62 35.18
CA SER A 707 24.50 29.85 36.39
C SER A 707 23.58 28.63 36.54
N LYS A 708 22.38 28.67 35.94
CA LYS A 708 21.35 27.64 36.05
C LYS A 708 21.31 26.71 34.85
N SER A 709 20.99 25.44 35.12
CA SER A 709 20.80 24.43 34.09
C SER A 709 19.43 24.63 33.44
N ILE A 710 19.28 24.13 32.21
CA ILE A 710 17.97 24.13 31.55
C ILE A 710 16.90 23.41 32.40
N PRO A 711 17.17 22.25 33.03
CA PRO A 711 16.25 21.62 33.98
C PRO A 711 15.84 22.51 35.16
N GLN A 712 16.76 23.29 35.74
CA GLN A 712 16.50 24.21 36.84
C GLN A 712 15.59 25.36 36.39
N ILE A 713 15.93 26.02 35.28
CA ILE A 713 15.10 27.09 34.71
C ILE A 713 13.70 26.56 34.38
N HIS A 714 13.60 25.38 33.78
CA HIS A 714 12.30 24.76 33.51
C HIS A 714 11.52 24.46 34.81
N LYS A 715 12.18 24.04 35.90
CA LYS A 715 11.54 23.86 37.22
C LYS A 715 10.97 25.18 37.76
N GLU A 716 11.72 26.27 37.64
CA GLU A 716 11.27 27.62 38.04
C GLU A 716 10.07 28.09 37.23
N VAL A 717 10.12 27.96 35.90
CA VAL A 717 9.03 28.39 35.03
C VAL A 717 7.74 27.62 35.34
N ARG A 718 7.82 26.30 35.58
CA ARG A 718 6.64 25.53 35.99
C ARG A 718 6.03 26.04 37.28
N ARG A 719 6.85 26.22 38.32
CA ARG A 719 6.40 26.76 39.62
C ARG A 719 5.76 28.15 39.45
N GLY A 720 6.36 29.00 38.63
CA GLY A 720 5.82 30.34 38.35
C GLY A 720 4.46 30.30 37.66
N ILE A 721 4.26 29.41 36.68
CA ILE A 721 2.96 29.25 36.01
C ILE A 721 1.91 28.64 36.95
N GLU A 722 2.27 27.63 37.72
CA GLU A 722 1.38 27.01 38.73
C GLU A 722 0.97 28.02 39.82
N ALA A 723 1.90 28.88 40.27
CA ALA A 723 1.60 29.94 41.24
C ALA A 723 0.62 31.00 40.70
N THR A 724 0.47 31.12 39.38
CA THR A 724 -0.58 31.97 38.78
C THR A 724 -1.93 31.27 38.64
N GLY A 725 -2.09 30.05 39.18
CA GLY A 725 -3.31 29.24 39.10
C GLY A 725 -3.55 28.61 37.72
N LEU A 726 -2.56 28.67 36.81
CA LEU A 726 -2.68 28.12 35.47
C LEU A 726 -2.21 26.66 35.44
N ALA A 727 -3.02 25.79 34.83
CA ALA A 727 -2.62 24.41 34.57
C ALA A 727 -1.44 24.34 33.59
N LEU A 728 -0.50 23.42 33.85
CA LEU A 728 0.63 23.21 32.96
C LEU A 728 0.19 22.56 31.65
N PRO A 729 0.59 23.11 30.48
CA PRO A 729 0.26 22.52 29.20
C PRO A 729 1.06 21.23 28.97
N TRP A 730 0.59 20.38 28.05
CA TRP A 730 1.26 19.12 27.73
C TRP A 730 2.71 19.30 27.27
N TYR A 731 3.06 20.44 26.64
CA TYR A 731 4.42 20.77 26.25
C TYR A 731 5.38 20.77 27.44
N SER A 732 4.92 21.24 28.61
CA SER A 732 5.69 21.23 29.87
C SER A 732 5.98 19.80 30.33
N VAL A 733 4.96 18.92 30.24
CA VAL A 733 5.10 17.49 30.56
C VAL A 733 6.12 16.83 29.62
N LEU A 734 6.03 17.10 28.31
CA LEU A 734 6.99 16.59 27.33
C LEU A 734 8.41 17.08 27.62
N MET A 735 8.62 18.38 27.84
CA MET A 735 9.93 18.94 28.17
C MET A 735 10.49 18.35 29.47
N ARG A 736 9.61 18.03 30.44
CA ARG A 736 10.00 17.38 31.70
C ARG A 736 10.46 15.94 31.46
N ASN A 737 9.87 15.24 30.49
CA ASN A 737 10.32 13.92 30.11
C ASN A 737 11.60 13.98 29.28
N ILE A 738 11.74 14.95 28.36
CA ILE A 738 12.97 15.16 27.59
C ILE A 738 14.15 15.38 28.53
N LYS A 739 14.03 16.29 29.51
CA LYS A 739 15.13 16.54 30.45
C LYS A 739 15.50 15.30 31.26
N LYS A 740 14.53 14.46 31.67
CA LYS A 740 14.81 13.22 32.41
C LYS A 740 15.65 12.25 31.61
N VAL A 741 15.44 12.20 30.30
CA VAL A 741 16.12 11.24 29.40
C VAL A 741 17.43 11.81 28.85
N ALA A 742 17.48 13.10 28.56
CA ALA A 742 18.60 13.73 27.86
C ALA A 742 19.64 14.37 28.78
N TYR A 743 19.25 14.92 29.94
CA TYR A 743 20.17 15.63 30.83
C TYR A 743 20.87 14.66 31.80
N SER A 744 22.18 14.81 31.94
CA SER A 744 22.96 14.21 33.03
C SER A 744 23.64 15.30 33.85
N GLN A 745 23.60 15.17 35.17
CA GLN A 745 24.25 16.10 36.09
C GLN A 745 25.78 16.04 35.99
N GLU A 746 26.32 14.91 35.51
CA GLU A 746 27.76 14.70 35.28
C GLU A 746 28.26 15.41 34.02
N THR A 747 27.35 15.86 33.14
CA THR A 747 27.74 16.55 31.91
C THR A 747 28.22 17.96 32.25
N GLU A 748 29.46 18.26 31.87
CA GLU A 748 30.04 19.60 32.03
C GLU A 748 29.20 20.68 31.36
N ALA A 749 29.13 21.84 32.00
CA ALA A 749 28.34 22.96 31.53
C ALA A 749 28.94 23.58 30.26
N HIS A 750 28.22 23.52 29.14
CA HIS A 750 28.64 24.16 27.90
C HIS A 750 28.30 25.66 27.91
N ARG A 751 29.31 26.53 27.97
CA ARG A 751 29.15 27.99 28.06
C ARG A 751 29.36 28.76 26.74
N GLY A 752 29.76 28.06 25.67
CA GLY A 752 30.26 28.71 24.45
C GLY A 752 31.68 29.23 24.62
N GLY A 753 32.38 29.48 23.50
CA GLY A 753 33.65 30.19 23.52
C GLY A 753 33.45 31.70 23.70
N GLU A 754 34.36 32.38 24.40
CA GLU A 754 34.31 33.85 24.56
C GLU A 754 34.36 34.59 23.21
N ASP A 755 34.91 33.95 22.17
CA ASP A 755 35.03 34.48 20.81
C ASP A 755 33.90 34.05 19.84
N GLU A 756 32.92 33.24 20.27
CA GLU A 756 31.81 32.79 19.43
C GLU A 756 30.71 33.87 19.32
N GLY A 757 30.98 34.93 18.56
CA GLY A 757 30.02 36.03 18.36
C GLY A 757 28.67 35.62 17.74
N ALA A 758 28.62 34.48 17.03
CA ALA A 758 27.40 33.91 16.46
C ALA A 758 27.06 32.56 17.11
N PHE A 759 25.77 32.30 17.32
CA PHE A 759 25.31 31.04 17.92
C PHE A 759 25.62 29.86 16.99
N SER A 760 26.55 28.97 17.39
CA SER A 760 26.82 27.75 16.64
C SER A 760 25.61 26.80 16.67
N PRO A 761 25.12 26.32 15.51
CA PRO A 761 24.05 25.32 15.45
C PRO A 761 24.33 24.08 16.30
N TYR A 762 23.27 23.50 16.84
CA TYR A 762 23.33 22.27 17.63
C TYR A 762 23.52 21.06 16.74
N ARG A 763 24.53 20.24 17.05
CA ARG A 763 24.77 18.95 16.40
C ARG A 763 23.78 17.91 16.89
N VAL A 764 22.82 17.54 16.04
CA VAL A 764 21.76 16.59 16.33
C VAL A 764 22.24 15.17 16.07
N LEU A 765 22.20 14.34 17.12
CA LEU A 765 22.43 12.91 17.06
C LEU A 765 21.12 12.15 16.80
N THR A 766 21.24 10.92 16.32
CA THR A 766 20.10 9.99 16.25
C THR A 766 19.47 9.76 17.63
N GLU A 767 20.27 9.79 18.70
CA GLU A 767 19.80 9.64 20.07
C GLU A 767 18.95 10.83 20.53
N ASP A 768 19.23 12.05 20.07
CA ASP A 768 18.41 13.22 20.40
C ASP A 768 16.98 13.06 19.88
N LEU A 769 16.84 12.54 18.65
CA LEU A 769 15.54 12.19 18.08
C LEU A 769 14.87 11.06 18.88
N HIS A 770 15.65 10.10 19.37
CA HIS A 770 15.13 9.02 20.21
C HIS A 770 14.64 9.52 21.58
N CYS A 771 15.36 10.46 22.20
CA CYS A 771 14.98 11.09 23.45
C CYS A 771 13.62 11.79 23.31
N VAL A 772 13.39 12.52 22.22
CA VAL A 772 12.09 13.15 21.95
C VAL A 772 10.99 12.10 21.76
N ASP A 773 11.25 11.04 20.97
CA ASP A 773 10.30 9.92 20.75
C ASP A 773 9.87 9.27 22.09
N ARG A 774 10.87 8.90 22.92
CA ARG A 774 10.64 8.33 24.26
C ARG A 774 9.89 9.30 25.16
N ALA A 775 10.27 10.57 25.16
CA ALA A 775 9.62 11.57 26.00
C ALA A 775 8.13 11.74 25.67
N VAL A 776 7.75 11.68 24.40
CA VAL A 776 6.33 11.66 23.96
C VAL A 776 5.62 10.41 24.47
N HIS A 777 6.25 9.24 24.36
CA HIS A 777 5.69 7.98 24.87
C HIS A 777 5.44 8.00 26.39
N HIS A 778 6.28 8.70 27.15
CA HIS A 778 6.12 8.86 28.60
C HIS A 778 5.20 10.01 29.02
N CYS A 779 4.62 10.77 28.09
CA CYS A 779 3.57 11.71 28.43
C CYS A 779 2.31 10.92 28.82
N LYS A 780 1.99 10.93 30.12
CA LYS A 780 0.81 10.26 30.66
C LYS A 780 -0.13 11.28 31.27
N ASP A 781 -1.42 11.02 31.14
CA ASP A 781 -2.50 11.71 31.83
C ASP A 781 -3.35 10.65 32.57
N LEU A 782 -3.50 10.80 33.88
CA LEU A 782 -4.16 9.81 34.75
C LEU A 782 -3.65 8.37 34.53
N GLY A 783 -2.33 8.23 34.33
CA GLY A 783 -1.67 6.94 34.08
C GLY A 783 -1.82 6.40 32.65
N ARG A 784 -2.64 7.01 31.80
CA ARG A 784 -2.83 6.63 30.39
C ARG A 784 -1.88 7.42 29.49
N PRO A 785 -1.34 6.83 28.41
CA PRO A 785 -0.60 7.60 27.41
C PRO A 785 -1.46 8.75 26.87
N MET A 786 -0.93 9.97 26.95
CA MET A 786 -1.60 11.18 26.46
C MET A 786 -1.69 11.20 24.92
N PHE A 787 -0.71 10.57 24.27
CA PHE A 787 -0.60 10.50 22.82
C PHE A 787 -0.60 9.05 22.34
N ALA A 788 -1.05 8.85 21.10
CA ALA A 788 -0.80 7.60 20.41
C ALA A 788 0.71 7.38 20.22
N SER A 789 1.12 6.13 20.04
CA SER A 789 2.51 5.83 19.67
C SER A 789 2.92 6.62 18.43
N VAL A 790 4.04 7.34 18.52
CA VAL A 790 4.61 8.10 17.41
C VAL A 790 4.92 7.16 16.24
N GLY A 791 5.44 5.97 16.54
CA GLY A 791 5.69 4.90 15.58
C GLY A 791 4.43 4.46 14.84
N ASP A 792 3.35 4.23 15.56
CA ASP A 792 2.09 3.75 14.97
C ASP A 792 1.39 4.83 14.16
N SER A 793 1.37 6.06 14.68
CA SER A 793 0.82 7.22 13.98
C SER A 793 1.58 7.49 12.68
N ALA A 794 2.91 7.43 12.70
CA ALA A 794 3.73 7.56 11.50
C ALA A 794 3.51 6.42 10.51
N ARG A 795 3.31 5.19 10.99
CA ARG A 795 2.97 4.01 10.15
C ARG A 795 1.61 4.17 9.48
N LEU A 796 0.59 4.61 10.22
CA LEU A 796 -0.75 4.87 9.71
C LEU A 796 -0.72 5.93 8.60
N LEU A 797 -0.04 7.06 8.84
CA LEU A 797 0.09 8.13 7.85
C LEU A 797 0.98 7.73 6.65
N SER A 798 1.98 6.87 6.87
CA SER A 798 2.84 6.32 5.80
C SER A 798 2.20 5.17 5.02
N HIS A 799 1.01 4.71 5.41
CA HIS A 799 0.38 3.52 4.80
C HIS A 799 0.00 3.76 3.33
N GLU A 800 -0.19 5.01 2.92
CA GLU A 800 -0.40 5.34 1.53
C GLU A 800 0.90 5.24 0.71
N ARG A 801 1.13 4.06 0.13
CA ARG A 801 2.28 3.77 -0.76
C ARG A 801 2.01 4.06 -2.24
N GLY A 802 1.12 5.01 -2.56
CA GLY A 802 0.91 5.44 -3.95
C GLY A 802 2.21 6.03 -4.48
N GLY A 803 2.86 5.34 -5.42
CA GLY A 803 4.13 5.74 -6.00
C GLY A 803 4.05 7.13 -6.65
N TYR A 804 5.21 7.71 -6.92
CA TYR A 804 5.41 8.92 -7.74
C TYR A 804 5.53 10.30 -7.08
N ASP A 805 5.65 10.43 -5.76
CA ASP A 805 6.09 11.72 -5.21
C ASP A 805 7.57 11.98 -5.54
N PHE A 806 7.89 13.21 -5.96
CA PHE A 806 9.25 13.74 -6.02
C PHE A 806 9.80 14.02 -4.60
N PRO A 807 11.13 13.97 -4.39
CA PRO A 807 12.20 13.65 -5.35
C PRO A 807 12.29 12.15 -5.66
N LYS A 808 12.41 11.75 -6.93
CA LYS A 808 12.41 10.34 -7.38
C LYS A 808 13.81 9.75 -7.47
N THR A 809 14.79 10.55 -7.85
CA THR A 809 16.15 10.12 -8.12
C THR A 809 17.14 10.78 -7.18
N GLU A 810 18.37 10.28 -7.20
CA GLU A 810 19.51 10.90 -6.52
C GLU A 810 19.91 12.24 -7.17
N GLU A 811 19.66 12.40 -8.47
CA GLU A 811 19.85 13.67 -9.19
C GLU A 811 18.87 14.73 -8.70
N ASP A 812 17.58 14.40 -8.60
CA ASP A 812 16.55 15.29 -8.04
C ASP A 812 16.94 15.74 -6.62
N MET A 813 17.47 14.80 -5.81
CA MET A 813 17.94 15.08 -4.46
C MET A 813 19.11 16.06 -4.44
N ARG A 814 20.17 15.82 -5.23
CA ARG A 814 21.32 16.71 -5.32
C ARG A 814 20.90 18.11 -5.75
N TYR A 815 20.04 18.18 -6.75
CA TYR A 815 19.50 19.44 -7.25
C TYR A 815 18.77 20.23 -6.16
N LEU A 816 17.83 19.60 -5.43
CA LEU A 816 17.12 20.24 -4.33
C LEU A 816 18.05 20.67 -3.19
N LEU A 817 19.02 19.83 -2.82
CA LEU A 817 20.00 20.15 -1.78
C LEU A 817 20.81 21.40 -2.14
N CYS A 818 21.29 21.51 -3.39
CA CYS A 818 22.01 22.69 -3.87
C CYS A 818 21.14 23.94 -3.79
N ARG A 819 19.90 23.89 -4.30
CA ARG A 819 18.98 25.03 -4.32
C ARG A 819 18.59 25.48 -2.91
N ILE A 820 18.31 24.54 -2.01
CA ILE A 820 17.99 24.84 -0.60
C ILE A 820 19.20 25.46 0.10
N TYR A 821 20.39 24.92 -0.10
CA TYR A 821 21.62 25.46 0.51
C TYR A 821 21.86 26.91 0.09
N VAL A 822 21.75 27.21 -1.21
CA VAL A 822 21.89 28.58 -1.73
C VAL A 822 20.86 29.51 -1.11
N ALA A 823 19.59 29.11 -1.02
CA ALA A 823 18.55 29.92 -0.40
C ALA A 823 18.80 30.17 1.09
N GLN A 824 19.29 29.15 1.83
CA GLN A 824 19.64 29.28 3.24
C GLN A 824 20.84 30.21 3.46
N LYS A 825 21.89 30.08 2.63
CA LYS A 825 23.07 30.95 2.70
C LYS A 825 22.70 32.41 2.42
N ARG A 826 21.86 32.65 1.41
CA ARG A 826 21.29 33.99 1.13
C ARG A 826 20.54 34.53 2.33
N HIS A 827 19.68 33.73 2.96
CA HIS A 827 18.92 34.17 4.13
C HIS A 827 19.83 34.56 5.31
N MET A 828 20.91 33.80 5.56
CA MET A 828 21.90 34.12 6.58
C MET A 828 22.70 35.39 6.28
N GLU A 829 22.85 35.79 5.01
CA GLU A 829 23.46 37.08 4.64
C GLU A 829 22.49 38.26 4.75
N ILE A 830 21.18 38.03 4.61
CA ILE A 830 20.13 39.05 4.79
C ILE A 830 19.87 39.36 6.26
N GLU A 831 19.80 38.33 7.12
CA GLU A 831 19.41 38.46 8.53
C GLU A 831 20.24 39.48 9.35
N PRO A 832 21.58 39.60 9.18
CA PRO A 832 22.39 40.60 9.88
C PRO A 832 21.97 42.06 9.62
N PHE A 833 21.34 42.35 8.48
CA PHE A 833 20.84 43.69 8.13
C PHE A 833 19.42 43.96 8.65
N SER A 834 18.70 42.91 9.07
CA SER A 834 17.29 42.98 9.46
C SER A 834 17.07 42.96 10.97
N ALA A 835 18.06 42.51 11.76
CA ALA A 835 17.99 42.63 13.20
C ALA A 835 17.91 44.13 13.57
N PRO A 836 16.85 44.60 14.26
CA PRO A 836 16.79 45.98 14.69
C PRO A 836 18.04 46.22 15.52
N SER A 837 18.90 47.14 15.07
CA SER A 837 20.05 47.59 15.83
C SER A 837 19.56 47.82 17.25
N GLN A 838 19.94 46.95 18.19
CA GLN A 838 19.68 47.19 19.60
C GLN A 838 20.48 48.43 19.90
N SER A 839 19.84 49.59 19.72
CA SER A 839 20.37 50.87 20.11
C SER A 839 20.64 50.72 21.58
N SER A 840 21.91 50.60 21.93
CA SER A 840 22.41 50.69 23.29
C SER A 840 22.00 52.07 23.81
N SER A 841 20.78 52.17 24.33
CA SER A 841 20.37 53.26 25.19
C SER A 841 21.09 53.03 26.52
N GLY A 842 22.29 53.60 26.60
CA GLY A 842 22.94 53.88 27.88
C GLY A 842 22.21 54.96 28.66
#